data_AF-A0A1S3BCW5-F1
#
_entry.id   AF-A0A1S3BCW5-F1
#
_cell.length_a   1.000
_cell.length_b   1.000
_cell.length_c   1.000
_cell.angle_alpha   90.00
_cell.angle_beta   90.00
_cell.angle_gamma   90.00
#
_symmetry.space_group_name_H-M   'P 1'
#
loop_
_entity.id
_entity.type
_entity.pdbx_description
1 polymer ?
#
loop_
_entity_poly.entity_id
_entity_poly.type
_entity_poly.pdbx_seq_one_letter_code
_entity_poly.pdbx_strand_id
1 'polypeptide(L)'
;MALRFNSDDATGFKLLLCLAVMYGLMSMLVHSIVHMKFIKPLAIDAPLHQFSEARAVEHVRILSQEIDGRQEGRPGIKEAARYIKGQLETMKERASENFRIEIEETVVDGSFSMMFLGHSISFGYRNHTNILMRISSADSQDTDPSVLINGHFDSPLGSPGAGDCGTCVASMLEVARLIVDSGWVPPRPVIFLFNGAEELFMLGAHGFMEKHRWHDTIGAFVNVEASGTGGLDLVCQSGPGSWPSRVYAQSAVYPMAHSAAQDVFPVIPGDTDYRIFSQDHGNIPGLDIIFLFGGYFYHTSYDTVERLLPGSVQARGENLFSIIKGFTNSSMLQNFYKPASSEITIHQEKDDGAIFFDYLSWFMVFYSRRLALILHRVPLAVFVVMPFLLNLRKCSMTSCLATFSDLTKGFLLHALGVFLAIVSPIMFSILRLLFINFSMHWFSHPYLAYLMFMPCSLVGLLIPRTFWSCFPLSRDVPVHQASKEVLSDEARFWGAFGFFSSLTMAYLLAGLSGGFLTFFACISMLGAWLSFSMAAKYYGHRSLRSILFYVLPMVPYLAYSVYFGGFLAQFIIEKTGMMGSIPPPYGYFIPDIVVAATIGVVTSLCIGPLIPVCGHWLARSSILQFLLQIIVVGLAVSSQFFPYSMAAPKRVVLQQTYRTSGPNRLEDSSYELSVVDSNSLRFLFKHAPDVANELQTASHLTFESAHLSGQENWLALFPVSFMFSRSLKFPAKESTSTKDFHFPYLIDSKPQTISDDGTRRVYLELSLGSVEEVWVTVLNITGPLSNWSFADNKLSAPEKLAGGPPSYICRLSGASDENWTFWLEAKSQEKLRIDIAVLDQKLTNEVKRLKSLFPDWVDVIAYSSFMSTYIF
;
A
#
# COMPACT_ATOMS: atom_id res chain seq x y z
N MET A 1 -12.52 49.88 2.03
CA MET A 1 -11.20 50.29 1.51
C MET A 1 -11.06 49.66 0.13
N ALA A 2 -11.18 50.41 -0.96
CA ALA A 2 -11.17 49.86 -2.31
C ALA A 2 -9.78 49.30 -2.64
N LEU A 3 -9.70 48.01 -2.97
CA LEU A 3 -8.49 47.36 -3.51
C LEU A 3 -8.12 48.06 -4.83
N ARG A 4 -7.22 49.04 -4.80
CA ARG A 4 -6.62 49.59 -6.02
C ARG A 4 -5.63 48.55 -6.56
N PHE A 5 -6.09 47.70 -7.46
CA PHE A 5 -5.23 46.80 -8.23
C PHE A 5 -4.28 47.64 -9.09
N ASN A 6 -2.98 47.49 -8.89
CA ASN A 6 -2.00 48.06 -9.81
C ASN A 6 -1.86 47.15 -11.05
N SER A 7 -1.32 47.68 -12.15
CA SER A 7 -0.98 46.94 -13.37
C SER A 7 -0.16 45.67 -13.12
N ASP A 8 0.70 45.70 -12.10
CA ASP A 8 1.46 44.54 -11.63
C ASP A 8 0.59 43.44 -11.01
N ASP A 9 -0.45 43.80 -10.24
CA ASP A 9 -1.38 42.83 -9.67
C ASP A 9 -2.14 42.11 -10.79
N ALA A 10 -2.61 42.87 -11.80
CA ALA A 10 -3.26 42.30 -12.97
C ALA A 10 -2.36 41.29 -13.71
N THR A 11 -1.05 41.54 -13.75
CA THR A 11 -0.06 40.62 -14.33
C THR A 11 0.12 39.38 -13.47
N GLY A 12 0.15 39.53 -12.14
CA GLY A 12 0.18 38.42 -11.20
C GLY A 12 -1.03 37.49 -11.31
N PHE A 13 -2.24 38.04 -11.39
CA PHE A 13 -3.46 37.24 -11.60
C PHE A 13 -3.50 36.56 -12.96
N LYS A 14 -3.00 37.20 -14.03
CA LYS A 14 -2.86 36.55 -15.34
C LYS A 14 -1.95 35.33 -15.27
N LEU A 15 -0.80 35.45 -14.60
CA LEU A 15 0.13 34.33 -14.42
C LEU A 15 -0.52 33.21 -13.59
N LEU A 16 -1.16 33.55 -12.47
CA LEU A 16 -1.86 32.58 -11.63
C LEU A 16 -2.94 31.82 -12.43
N LEU A 17 -3.73 32.53 -13.24
CA LEU A 17 -4.75 31.91 -14.09
C LEU A 17 -4.12 30.99 -15.15
N CYS A 18 -3.04 31.41 -15.80
CA CYS A 18 -2.34 30.57 -16.79
C CYS A 18 -1.80 29.28 -16.16
N LEU A 19 -1.18 29.39 -14.97
CA LEU A 19 -0.71 28.22 -14.22
C LEU A 19 -1.89 27.33 -13.80
N ALA A 20 -2.98 27.90 -13.29
CA ALA A 20 -4.17 27.13 -12.91
C ALA A 20 -4.76 26.36 -14.09
N VAL A 21 -4.85 26.96 -15.28
CA VAL A 21 -5.30 26.28 -16.51
C VAL A 21 -4.33 25.17 -16.90
N MET A 22 -3.02 25.43 -16.86
CA MET A 22 -2.00 24.43 -17.18
C MET A 22 -2.07 23.22 -16.24
N TYR A 23 -2.11 23.43 -14.93
CA TYR A 23 -2.26 22.36 -13.95
C TYR A 23 -3.61 21.66 -14.09
N GLY A 24 -4.70 22.38 -14.38
CA GLY A 24 -6.01 21.79 -14.66
C GLY A 24 -5.97 20.80 -15.84
N LEU A 25 -5.34 21.19 -16.95
CA LEU A 25 -5.15 20.30 -18.12
C LEU A 25 -4.27 19.09 -17.78
N MET A 26 -3.17 19.29 -17.04
CA MET A 26 -2.32 18.19 -16.58
C MET A 26 -3.09 17.23 -15.66
N SER A 27 -3.86 17.74 -14.71
CA SER A 27 -4.69 16.94 -13.81
C SER A 27 -5.78 16.17 -14.56
N MET A 28 -6.38 16.73 -15.61
CA MET A 28 -7.33 16.02 -16.48
C MET A 28 -6.66 14.85 -17.22
N LEU A 29 -5.46 15.08 -17.77
CA LEU A 29 -4.67 14.03 -18.42
C LEU A 29 -4.30 12.92 -17.41
N VAL A 30 -3.78 13.30 -16.25
CA VAL A 30 -3.40 12.37 -15.18
C VAL A 30 -4.60 11.56 -14.71
N HIS A 31 -5.75 12.21 -14.48
CA HIS A 31 -6.98 11.51 -14.13
C HIS A 31 -7.37 10.48 -15.19
N SER A 32 -7.24 10.82 -16.47
CA SER A 32 -7.50 9.90 -17.58
C SER A 32 -6.56 8.67 -17.58
N ILE A 33 -5.28 8.86 -17.24
CA ILE A 33 -4.27 7.78 -17.16
C ILE A 33 -4.54 6.91 -15.95
N VAL A 34 -4.64 7.51 -14.76
CA VAL A 34 -4.89 6.82 -13.48
C VAL A 34 -6.19 6.01 -13.52
N HIS A 35 -7.20 6.50 -14.25
CA HIS A 35 -8.47 5.79 -14.42
C HIS A 35 -8.54 4.93 -15.69
N MET A 36 -7.39 4.59 -16.28
CA MET A 36 -7.25 3.64 -17.38
C MET A 36 -8.06 3.95 -18.65
N LYS A 37 -8.50 5.19 -18.84
CA LYS A 37 -9.38 5.58 -19.96
C LYS A 37 -8.72 5.48 -21.34
N PHE A 38 -7.40 5.30 -21.39
CA PHE A 38 -6.63 5.11 -22.63
C PHE A 38 -6.60 3.64 -23.07
N ILE A 39 -7.05 2.72 -22.23
CA ILE A 39 -7.10 1.28 -22.51
C ILE A 39 -8.54 0.90 -22.79
N LYS A 40 -8.75 0.20 -23.91
CA LYS A 40 -10.07 -0.28 -24.30
C LYS A 40 -10.23 -1.72 -23.83
N PRO A 41 -11.11 -2.02 -22.87
CA PRO A 41 -11.38 -3.39 -22.47
C PRO A 41 -11.98 -4.17 -23.65
N LEU A 42 -11.49 -5.39 -23.87
CA LEU A 42 -11.96 -6.25 -24.95
C LEU A 42 -13.18 -7.07 -24.50
N ALA A 43 -14.11 -7.30 -25.43
CA ALA A 43 -15.35 -8.02 -25.20
C ALA A 43 -15.16 -9.55 -25.18
N ILE A 44 -16.18 -10.30 -24.77
CA ILE A 44 -16.10 -11.74 -24.54
C ILE A 44 -15.78 -12.53 -25.82
N ASP A 45 -16.23 -12.01 -26.96
CA ASP A 45 -16.06 -12.53 -28.32
C ASP A 45 -14.75 -12.05 -28.99
N ALA A 46 -13.88 -11.34 -28.26
CA ALA A 46 -12.58 -10.95 -28.76
C ALA A 46 -11.78 -12.17 -29.24
N PRO A 47 -10.95 -12.04 -30.29
CA PRO A 47 -10.20 -13.17 -30.86
C PRO A 47 -9.43 -13.96 -29.80
N LEU A 48 -9.37 -15.29 -29.94
CA LEU A 48 -8.73 -16.19 -28.96
C LEU A 48 -7.23 -15.91 -28.75
N HIS A 49 -6.57 -15.29 -29.72
CA HIS A 49 -5.16 -14.89 -29.64
C HIS A 49 -4.94 -13.52 -28.95
N GLN A 50 -5.98 -12.95 -28.34
CA GLN A 50 -5.92 -11.72 -27.55
C GLN A 50 -6.43 -11.96 -26.13
N PHE A 51 -5.89 -11.23 -25.16
CA PHE A 51 -6.44 -11.20 -23.81
C PHE A 51 -7.78 -10.47 -23.81
N SER A 52 -8.80 -10.98 -23.12
CA SER A 52 -10.10 -10.29 -22.98
C SER A 52 -10.43 -10.03 -21.53
N GLU A 53 -10.56 -8.75 -21.18
CA GLU A 53 -11.08 -8.33 -19.88
C GLU A 53 -12.48 -8.89 -19.62
N ALA A 54 -13.38 -8.93 -20.61
CA ALA A 54 -14.72 -9.48 -20.40
C ALA A 54 -14.71 -10.98 -20.06
N ARG A 55 -13.80 -11.77 -20.64
CA ARG A 55 -13.64 -13.20 -20.25
C ARG A 55 -13.07 -13.33 -18.84
N ALA A 56 -12.06 -12.53 -18.51
CA ALA A 56 -11.49 -12.52 -17.16
C ALA A 56 -12.56 -12.11 -16.12
N VAL A 57 -13.34 -11.06 -16.38
CA VAL A 57 -14.42 -10.58 -15.49
C VAL A 57 -15.51 -11.65 -15.27
N GLU A 58 -15.74 -12.54 -16.24
CA GLU A 58 -16.64 -13.69 -16.03
C GLU A 58 -16.10 -14.64 -14.95
N HIS A 59 -14.80 -14.92 -14.97
CA HIS A 59 -14.16 -15.68 -13.90
C HIS A 59 -14.28 -14.96 -12.56
N VAL A 60 -14.11 -13.62 -12.52
CA VAL A 60 -14.29 -12.85 -11.29
C VAL A 60 -15.73 -12.95 -10.78
N ARG A 61 -16.73 -12.88 -11.66
CA ARG A 61 -18.15 -13.02 -11.29
C ARG A 61 -18.41 -14.36 -10.61
N ILE A 62 -17.91 -15.45 -11.20
CA ILE A 62 -18.08 -16.79 -10.62
C ILE A 62 -17.40 -16.86 -9.24
N LEU A 63 -16.17 -16.38 -9.14
CA LEU A 63 -15.37 -16.44 -7.90
C LEU A 63 -15.91 -15.55 -6.77
N SER A 64 -16.55 -14.43 -7.07
CA SER A 64 -16.94 -13.42 -6.06
C SER A 64 -18.45 -13.25 -5.86
N GLN A 65 -19.28 -13.68 -6.81
CA GLN A 65 -20.75 -13.54 -6.74
C GLN A 65 -21.48 -14.88 -6.73
N GLU A 66 -21.06 -15.86 -7.53
CA GLU A 66 -21.77 -17.14 -7.62
C GLU A 66 -21.34 -18.12 -6.52
N ILE A 67 -20.04 -18.15 -6.21
CA ILE A 67 -19.50 -18.91 -5.09
C ILE A 67 -19.71 -18.11 -3.79
N ASP A 68 -20.40 -18.71 -2.81
CA ASP A 68 -20.65 -18.07 -1.51
C ASP A 68 -19.41 -18.07 -0.61
N GLY A 69 -18.54 -17.09 -0.84
CA GLY A 69 -17.41 -16.73 0.02
C GLY A 69 -16.23 -17.70 -0.07
N ARG A 70 -15.07 -17.15 -0.45
CA ARG A 70 -13.81 -17.90 -0.58
C ARG A 70 -12.90 -17.69 0.61
N GLN A 71 -13.46 -17.32 1.76
CA GLN A 71 -12.69 -17.26 3.01
C GLN A 71 -12.27 -18.68 3.42
N GLU A 72 -11.04 -18.81 3.92
CA GLU A 72 -10.60 -20.03 4.59
C GLU A 72 -11.59 -20.43 5.70
N GLY A 73 -11.90 -21.72 5.79
CA GLY A 73 -12.93 -22.27 6.68
C GLY A 73 -14.36 -22.30 6.09
N ARG A 74 -14.68 -21.50 5.06
CA ARG A 74 -16.00 -21.57 4.41
C ARG A 74 -16.06 -22.61 3.28
N PRO A 75 -17.23 -23.17 2.94
CA PRO A 75 -17.34 -24.15 1.85
C PRO A 75 -16.90 -23.62 0.48
N GLY A 76 -17.08 -22.32 0.21
CA GLY A 76 -16.80 -21.71 -1.08
C GLY A 76 -15.33 -21.77 -1.52
N ILE A 77 -14.36 -21.88 -0.60
CA ILE A 77 -12.95 -22.08 -0.97
C ILE A 77 -12.73 -23.39 -1.75
N LYS A 78 -13.44 -24.47 -1.38
CA LYS A 78 -13.39 -25.76 -2.09
C LYS A 78 -14.08 -25.70 -3.44
N GLU A 79 -15.15 -24.90 -3.55
CA GLU A 79 -15.85 -24.66 -4.81
C GLU A 79 -14.98 -23.85 -5.78
N ALA A 80 -14.28 -22.83 -5.29
CA ALA A 80 -13.33 -22.04 -6.07
C ALA A 80 -12.17 -22.91 -6.58
N ALA A 81 -11.56 -23.72 -5.72
CA ALA A 81 -10.51 -24.66 -6.13
C ALA A 81 -10.98 -25.62 -7.23
N ARG A 82 -12.19 -26.18 -7.08
CA ARG A 82 -12.80 -27.07 -8.10
C ARG A 82 -13.06 -26.34 -9.41
N TYR A 83 -13.56 -25.12 -9.34
CA TYR A 83 -13.81 -24.28 -10.52
C TYR A 83 -12.52 -23.97 -11.27
N ILE A 84 -11.49 -23.49 -10.57
CA ILE A 84 -10.17 -23.18 -11.14
C ILE A 84 -9.60 -24.43 -11.81
N LYS A 85 -9.55 -25.57 -11.11
CA LYS A 85 -9.08 -26.84 -11.67
C LYS A 85 -9.85 -27.25 -12.92
N GLY A 86 -11.17 -27.12 -12.91
CA GLY A 86 -12.01 -27.41 -14.08
C GLY A 86 -11.68 -26.53 -15.30
N GLN A 87 -11.39 -25.24 -15.09
CA GLN A 87 -10.94 -24.35 -16.16
C GLN A 87 -9.59 -24.81 -16.72
N LEU A 88 -8.64 -25.18 -15.86
CA LEU A 88 -7.31 -25.65 -16.29
C LEU A 88 -7.39 -26.96 -17.08
N GLU A 89 -8.20 -27.94 -16.63
CA GLU A 89 -8.38 -29.21 -17.36
C GLU A 89 -9.03 -28.98 -18.73
N THR A 90 -10.01 -28.08 -18.82
CA THR A 90 -10.60 -27.68 -20.11
C THR A 90 -9.55 -27.09 -21.06
N MET A 91 -8.60 -26.31 -20.53
CA MET A 91 -7.48 -25.79 -21.32
C MET A 91 -6.51 -26.88 -21.77
N LYS A 92 -6.25 -27.87 -20.92
CA LYS A 92 -5.39 -29.01 -21.23
C LYS A 92 -5.98 -29.89 -22.34
N GLU A 93 -7.28 -30.18 -22.31
CA GLU A 93 -7.96 -31.03 -23.30
C GLU A 93 -7.90 -30.49 -24.72
N ARG A 94 -7.86 -29.16 -24.89
CA ARG A 94 -7.83 -28.49 -26.20
C ARG A 94 -6.43 -28.05 -26.65
N ALA A 95 -5.40 -28.28 -25.83
CA ALA A 95 -4.03 -27.90 -26.16
C ALA A 95 -3.48 -28.75 -27.31
N SER A 96 -2.66 -28.15 -28.17
CA SER A 96 -2.00 -28.88 -29.26
C SER A 96 -0.90 -29.82 -28.73
N GLU A 97 -0.51 -30.82 -29.52
CA GLU A 97 0.54 -31.80 -29.20
C GLU A 97 1.93 -31.17 -28.91
N ASN A 98 2.17 -29.93 -29.31
CA ASN A 98 3.40 -29.20 -29.02
C ASN A 98 3.55 -28.78 -27.55
N PHE A 99 2.47 -28.85 -26.76
CA PHE A 99 2.47 -28.47 -25.35
C PHE A 99 2.52 -29.70 -24.45
N ARG A 100 3.28 -29.60 -23.36
CA ARG A 100 3.14 -30.44 -22.17
C ARG A 100 2.45 -29.61 -21.08
N ILE A 101 1.27 -30.06 -20.66
CA ILE A 101 0.48 -29.41 -19.60
C ILE A 101 0.28 -30.38 -18.44
N GLU A 102 0.75 -29.97 -17.27
CA GLU A 102 0.64 -30.72 -16.02
C GLU A 102 -0.21 -29.90 -15.04
N ILE A 103 -1.20 -30.53 -14.42
CA ILE A 103 -2.09 -29.90 -13.44
C ILE A 103 -1.98 -30.69 -12.15
N GLU A 104 -1.76 -29.98 -11.05
CA GLU A 104 -1.64 -30.57 -9.71
C GLU A 104 -2.55 -29.81 -8.74
N GLU A 105 -3.18 -30.58 -7.86
CA GLU A 105 -3.87 -30.06 -6.68
C GLU A 105 -3.09 -30.60 -5.49
N THR A 106 -2.58 -29.69 -4.66
CA THR A 106 -1.79 -30.06 -3.48
C THR A 106 -2.44 -29.52 -2.23
N VAL A 107 -2.60 -30.41 -1.25
CA VAL A 107 -2.95 -30.04 0.11
C VAL A 107 -1.66 -29.81 0.88
N VAL A 108 -1.56 -28.66 1.57
CA VAL A 108 -0.35 -28.24 2.27
C VAL A 108 -0.60 -28.09 3.77
N ASP A 109 0.38 -28.58 4.53
CA ASP A 109 0.46 -28.50 5.98
C ASP A 109 1.86 -28.02 6.38
N GLY A 110 1.96 -27.32 7.50
CA GLY A 110 3.24 -26.83 7.97
C GLY A 110 3.17 -25.92 9.18
N SER A 111 4.32 -25.41 9.58
CA SER A 111 4.43 -24.43 10.65
C SER A 111 5.71 -23.63 10.49
N PHE A 112 5.65 -22.32 10.73
CA PHE A 112 6.80 -21.44 10.66
C PHE A 112 6.60 -20.23 11.57
N SER A 113 7.64 -19.43 11.77
CA SER A 113 7.56 -18.16 12.49
C SER A 113 7.94 -17.02 11.57
N MET A 114 7.28 -15.88 11.73
CA MET A 114 7.62 -14.67 10.99
C MET A 114 7.47 -13.41 11.83
N MET A 115 8.18 -12.36 11.43
CA MET A 115 7.98 -11.02 11.94
C MET A 115 6.98 -10.31 11.04
N PHE A 116 5.83 -9.93 11.59
CA PHE A 116 4.78 -9.23 10.85
C PHE A 116 4.29 -8.01 11.63
N LEU A 117 4.29 -6.83 10.99
CA LEU A 117 3.96 -5.56 11.63
C LEU A 117 4.72 -5.30 12.95
N GLY A 118 5.97 -5.77 13.04
CA GLY A 118 6.81 -5.64 14.23
C GLY A 118 6.53 -6.66 15.34
N HIS A 119 5.63 -7.63 15.12
CA HIS A 119 5.31 -8.70 16.06
C HIS A 119 5.86 -10.04 15.60
N SER A 120 6.38 -10.82 16.54
CA SER A 120 6.87 -12.18 16.33
C SER A 120 5.72 -13.17 16.50
N ILE A 121 5.32 -13.82 15.40
CA ILE A 121 4.15 -14.70 15.36
C ILE A 121 4.58 -16.04 14.81
N SER A 122 4.06 -17.11 15.42
CA SER A 122 4.20 -18.46 14.87
C SER A 122 2.89 -18.92 14.28
N PHE A 123 2.99 -19.74 13.24
CA PHE A 123 1.87 -20.27 12.49
C PHE A 123 1.94 -21.78 12.52
N GLY A 124 0.79 -22.41 12.72
CA GLY A 124 0.59 -23.83 12.45
C GLY A 124 -0.61 -23.94 11.53
N TYR A 125 -0.48 -24.68 10.43
CA TYR A 125 -1.55 -24.78 9.46
C TYR A 125 -1.66 -26.17 8.88
N ARG A 126 -2.87 -26.52 8.46
CA ARG A 126 -3.17 -27.80 7.84
C ARG A 126 -4.29 -27.68 6.81
N ASN A 127 -4.33 -28.60 5.86
CA ASN A 127 -5.40 -28.78 4.89
C ASN A 127 -5.70 -27.55 4.01
N HIS A 128 -4.70 -26.69 3.74
CA HIS A 128 -4.86 -25.61 2.75
C HIS A 128 -4.61 -26.13 1.34
N THR A 129 -5.33 -25.61 0.35
CA THR A 129 -5.29 -26.13 -1.02
C THR A 129 -4.56 -25.16 -1.94
N ASN A 130 -3.65 -25.67 -2.76
CA ASN A 130 -3.09 -24.96 -3.90
C ASN A 130 -3.48 -25.70 -5.19
N ILE A 131 -3.78 -24.94 -6.24
CA ILE A 131 -4.02 -25.47 -7.59
C ILE A 131 -2.93 -24.94 -8.50
N LEU A 132 -2.31 -25.83 -9.27
CA LEU A 132 -1.17 -25.51 -10.11
C LEU A 132 -1.38 -25.97 -11.55
N MET A 133 -0.88 -25.17 -12.49
CA MET A 133 -0.75 -25.55 -13.90
C MET A 133 0.67 -25.24 -14.38
N ARG A 134 1.36 -26.23 -14.92
CA ARG A 134 2.63 -26.05 -15.61
C ARG A 134 2.42 -26.20 -17.11
N ILE A 135 2.79 -25.17 -17.86
CA ILE A 135 2.74 -25.13 -19.32
C ILE A 135 4.17 -25.10 -19.85
N SER A 136 4.55 -26.08 -20.66
CA SER A 136 5.87 -26.16 -21.29
C SER A 136 5.79 -26.71 -22.71
N SER A 137 6.91 -26.66 -23.44
CA SER A 137 7.08 -27.40 -24.69
C SER A 137 7.06 -28.91 -24.43
N ALA A 138 6.58 -29.70 -25.39
CA ALA A 138 6.63 -31.16 -25.36
C ALA A 138 8.04 -31.72 -25.12
N ASP A 139 9.08 -31.01 -25.55
CA ASP A 139 10.49 -31.40 -25.38
C ASP A 139 11.11 -30.96 -24.03
N SER A 140 10.36 -30.22 -23.21
CA SER A 140 10.86 -29.65 -21.96
C SER A 140 11.11 -30.72 -20.89
N GLN A 141 12.21 -30.55 -20.16
CA GLN A 141 12.64 -31.44 -19.10
C GLN A 141 12.03 -31.03 -17.76
N ASP A 142 11.84 -32.00 -16.85
CA ASP A 142 11.25 -31.72 -15.53
C ASP A 142 12.06 -30.72 -14.71
N THR A 143 13.38 -30.67 -14.94
CA THR A 143 14.31 -29.80 -14.21
C THR A 143 14.54 -28.43 -14.88
N ASP A 144 13.84 -28.12 -15.97
CA ASP A 144 14.01 -26.84 -16.66
C ASP A 144 13.61 -25.65 -15.76
N PRO A 145 14.40 -24.55 -15.78
CA PRO A 145 14.08 -23.33 -15.06
C PRO A 145 12.76 -22.77 -15.53
N SER A 146 11.87 -22.51 -14.58
CA SER A 146 10.49 -22.12 -14.81
C SER A 146 10.24 -20.70 -14.31
N VAL A 147 9.29 -20.02 -14.95
CA VAL A 147 8.74 -18.74 -14.48
C VAL A 147 7.46 -19.02 -13.70
N LEU A 148 7.41 -18.62 -12.44
CA LEU A 148 6.22 -18.74 -11.59
C LEU A 148 5.33 -17.49 -11.74
N ILE A 149 4.05 -17.69 -11.96
CA ILE A 149 3.01 -16.65 -11.87
C ILE A 149 2.12 -17.03 -10.71
N ASN A 150 2.15 -16.21 -9.66
CA ASN A 150 1.44 -16.45 -8.40
C ASN A 150 0.26 -15.48 -8.25
N GLY A 151 -0.83 -15.96 -7.67
CA GLY A 151 -1.94 -15.15 -7.19
C GLY A 151 -2.90 -16.00 -6.37
N HIS A 152 -3.43 -15.42 -5.28
CA HIS A 152 -4.20 -16.18 -4.31
C HIS A 152 -5.70 -16.23 -4.64
N PHE A 153 -6.35 -17.35 -4.30
CA PHE A 153 -7.78 -17.56 -4.57
C PHE A 153 -8.66 -17.62 -3.33
N ASP A 154 -8.13 -17.40 -2.14
CA ASP A 154 -8.93 -17.08 -0.97
C ASP A 154 -9.39 -15.61 -1.01
N SER A 155 -10.22 -15.23 -0.05
CA SER A 155 -10.72 -13.86 0.13
C SER A 155 -10.70 -13.50 1.62
N PRO A 156 -10.59 -12.21 1.97
CA PRO A 156 -10.53 -11.77 3.37
C PRO A 156 -11.88 -11.89 4.06
N LEU A 157 -11.86 -11.84 5.39
CA LEU A 157 -13.03 -11.94 6.25
C LEU A 157 -14.12 -10.94 5.85
N GLY A 158 -15.29 -11.42 5.43
CA GLY A 158 -16.45 -10.60 5.09
C GLY A 158 -16.41 -9.89 3.73
N SER A 159 -15.37 -10.15 2.91
CA SER A 159 -15.21 -9.59 1.56
C SER A 159 -15.57 -10.60 0.47
N PRO A 160 -16.30 -10.22 -0.59
CA PRO A 160 -16.45 -11.06 -1.79
C PRO A 160 -15.12 -11.27 -2.56
N GLY A 161 -14.18 -10.34 -2.41
CA GLY A 161 -12.85 -10.45 -3.00
C GLY A 161 -12.82 -10.32 -4.53
N ALA A 162 -13.64 -9.45 -5.12
CA ALA A 162 -13.66 -9.28 -6.58
C ALA A 162 -12.34 -8.65 -7.09
N GLY A 163 -11.90 -7.56 -6.47
CA GLY A 163 -10.55 -7.03 -6.59
C GLY A 163 -9.53 -8.03 -6.07
N ASP A 164 -9.69 -8.40 -4.80
CA ASP A 164 -8.73 -9.06 -3.92
C ASP A 164 -9.10 -10.53 -3.57
N CYS A 165 -8.52 -11.54 -4.23
CA CYS A 165 -7.77 -11.46 -5.49
C CYS A 165 -8.51 -12.15 -6.64
N GLY A 166 -9.85 -11.97 -6.72
CA GLY A 166 -10.64 -12.50 -7.83
C GLY A 166 -10.11 -12.08 -9.19
N THR A 167 -9.69 -10.81 -9.33
CA THR A 167 -9.06 -10.30 -10.56
C THR A 167 -7.70 -10.91 -10.87
N CYS A 168 -6.95 -11.34 -9.87
CA CYS A 168 -5.62 -11.93 -10.02
C CYS A 168 -5.74 -13.34 -10.60
N VAL A 169 -6.57 -14.17 -9.97
CA VAL A 169 -6.93 -15.52 -10.44
C VAL A 169 -7.54 -15.45 -11.84
N ALA A 170 -8.48 -14.54 -12.08
CA ALA A 170 -9.10 -14.38 -13.39
C ALA A 170 -8.11 -13.98 -14.48
N SER A 171 -7.17 -13.07 -14.18
CA SER A 171 -6.14 -12.66 -15.12
C SER A 171 -5.20 -13.81 -15.44
N MET A 172 -4.80 -14.60 -14.44
CA MET A 172 -3.98 -15.78 -14.62
C MET A 172 -4.66 -16.87 -15.45
N LEU A 173 -5.95 -17.12 -15.23
CA LEU A 173 -6.75 -18.06 -16.04
C LEU A 173 -6.83 -17.61 -17.50
N GLU A 174 -7.15 -16.34 -17.77
CA GLU A 174 -7.22 -15.83 -19.15
C GLU A 174 -5.85 -15.76 -19.83
N VAL A 175 -4.76 -15.52 -19.09
CA VAL A 175 -3.39 -15.60 -19.62
C VAL A 175 -2.99 -17.04 -19.93
N ALA A 176 -3.28 -18.00 -19.04
CA ALA A 176 -3.04 -19.42 -19.31
C ALA A 176 -3.82 -19.88 -20.55
N ARG A 177 -5.10 -19.48 -20.66
CA ARG A 177 -5.94 -19.68 -21.85
C ARG A 177 -5.28 -19.10 -23.10
N LEU A 178 -4.79 -17.86 -23.02
CA LEU A 178 -4.15 -17.16 -24.12
C LEU A 178 -2.85 -17.85 -24.59
N ILE A 179 -2.03 -18.38 -23.67
CA ILE A 179 -0.83 -19.15 -24.02
C ILE A 179 -1.22 -20.36 -24.87
N VAL A 180 -2.19 -21.15 -24.41
CA VAL A 180 -2.66 -22.36 -25.11
C VAL A 180 -3.27 -22.02 -26.47
N ASP A 181 -4.17 -21.03 -26.53
CA ASP A 181 -4.97 -20.75 -27.73
C ASP A 181 -4.24 -19.90 -28.79
N SER A 182 -3.20 -19.15 -28.40
CA SER A 182 -2.40 -18.36 -29.35
C SER A 182 -1.40 -19.21 -30.14
N GLY A 183 -1.16 -20.45 -29.71
CA GLY A 183 -0.13 -21.32 -30.28
C GLY A 183 1.31 -20.91 -29.94
N TRP A 184 1.50 -19.93 -29.05
CA TRP A 184 2.83 -19.55 -28.57
C TRP A 184 3.32 -20.56 -27.52
N VAL A 185 4.23 -21.45 -27.95
CA VAL A 185 4.89 -22.41 -27.04
C VAL A 185 5.98 -21.69 -26.25
N PRO A 186 5.93 -21.70 -24.91
CA PRO A 186 6.91 -20.98 -24.11
C PRO A 186 8.28 -21.69 -24.17
N PRO A 187 9.38 -20.93 -24.35
CA PRO A 187 10.74 -21.49 -24.48
C PRO A 187 11.28 -22.04 -23.15
N ARG A 188 10.69 -21.63 -22.03
CA ARG A 188 10.92 -22.12 -20.68
C ARG A 188 9.57 -22.38 -20.02
N PRO A 189 9.42 -23.38 -19.15
CA PRO A 189 8.14 -23.65 -18.53
C PRO A 189 7.58 -22.44 -17.77
N VAL A 190 6.25 -22.31 -17.79
CA VAL A 190 5.51 -21.33 -16.99
C VAL A 190 4.65 -22.11 -16.00
N ILE A 191 4.75 -21.78 -14.72
CA ILE A 191 3.95 -22.36 -13.65
C ILE A 191 2.97 -21.29 -13.19
N PHE A 192 1.68 -21.58 -13.24
CA PHE A 192 0.64 -20.80 -12.60
C PHE A 192 0.33 -21.45 -11.25
N LEU A 193 0.52 -20.71 -10.17
CA LEU A 193 0.20 -21.12 -8.80
C LEU A 193 -0.98 -20.29 -8.31
N PHE A 194 -2.12 -20.95 -8.20
CA PHE A 194 -3.30 -20.42 -7.53
C PHE A 194 -3.26 -20.93 -6.09
N ASN A 195 -2.72 -20.13 -5.19
CA ASN A 195 -2.54 -20.52 -3.79
C ASN A 195 -3.72 -20.13 -2.90
N GLY A 196 -3.98 -20.93 -1.88
CA GLY A 196 -4.96 -20.60 -0.83
C GLY A 196 -4.31 -19.93 0.37
N ALA A 197 -5.14 -19.48 1.32
CA ALA A 197 -4.72 -18.95 2.61
C ALA A 197 -3.63 -17.86 2.58
N GLU A 198 -3.66 -16.95 1.61
CA GLU A 198 -2.83 -15.73 1.63
C GLU A 198 -3.28 -14.81 2.77
N GLU A 199 -4.59 -14.63 2.92
CA GLU A 199 -5.22 -13.72 3.89
C GLU A 199 -5.03 -14.19 5.34
N LEU A 200 -4.50 -15.41 5.50
CA LEU A 200 -4.05 -15.99 6.75
C LEU A 200 -2.52 -16.04 6.86
N PHE A 201 -1.84 -15.07 6.24
CA PHE A 201 -0.39 -14.86 6.26
C PHE A 201 0.40 -15.77 5.32
N MET A 202 0.01 -15.80 4.03
CA MET A 202 0.78 -16.42 2.93
C MET A 202 1.00 -17.94 3.11
N LEU A 203 0.08 -18.63 3.80
CA LEU A 203 0.27 -20.03 4.21
C LEU A 203 0.34 -20.97 3.01
N GLY A 204 -0.46 -20.73 1.96
CA GLY A 204 -0.43 -21.52 0.74
C GLY A 204 0.89 -21.38 -0.02
N ALA A 205 1.43 -20.17 -0.14
CA ALA A 205 2.73 -19.93 -0.79
C ALA A 205 3.87 -20.59 0.01
N HIS A 206 3.84 -20.48 1.34
CA HIS A 206 4.78 -21.19 2.21
C HIS A 206 4.71 -22.70 2.01
N GLY A 207 3.51 -23.28 2.05
CA GLY A 207 3.30 -24.71 1.82
C GLY A 207 3.79 -25.19 0.45
N PHE A 208 3.64 -24.37 -0.59
CA PHE A 208 4.19 -24.66 -1.91
C PHE A 208 5.72 -24.73 -1.89
N MET A 209 6.39 -23.74 -1.28
CA MET A 209 7.85 -23.70 -1.21
C MET A 209 8.44 -24.86 -0.41
N GLU A 210 7.73 -25.34 0.61
CA GLU A 210 8.21 -26.42 1.49
C GLU A 210 8.00 -27.84 0.94
N LYS A 211 6.93 -28.06 0.16
CA LYS A 211 6.47 -29.42 -0.18
C LYS A 211 6.39 -29.70 -1.67
N HIS A 212 6.19 -28.70 -2.52
CA HIS A 212 5.86 -28.95 -3.92
C HIS A 212 7.10 -29.32 -4.74
N ARG A 213 7.04 -30.39 -5.53
CA ARG A 213 8.17 -30.86 -6.35
C ARG A 213 8.73 -29.88 -7.39
N TRP A 214 8.00 -28.80 -7.67
CA TRP A 214 8.40 -27.76 -8.63
C TRP A 214 9.11 -26.56 -8.00
N HIS A 215 9.14 -26.43 -6.66
CA HIS A 215 9.75 -25.29 -5.99
C HIS A 215 11.22 -25.06 -6.42
N ASP A 216 12.00 -26.15 -6.54
CA ASP A 216 13.40 -26.15 -6.97
C ASP A 216 13.64 -25.72 -8.43
N THR A 217 12.58 -25.70 -9.25
CA THR A 217 12.67 -25.35 -10.68
C THR A 217 12.45 -23.87 -10.94
N ILE A 218 12.01 -23.10 -9.94
CA ILE A 218 11.67 -21.69 -10.14
C ILE A 218 12.96 -20.88 -10.30
N GLY A 219 13.07 -20.19 -11.42
CA GLY A 219 14.17 -19.26 -11.68
C GLY A 219 13.79 -17.79 -11.55
N ALA A 220 12.50 -17.48 -11.68
CA ALA A 220 11.93 -16.17 -11.43
C ALA A 220 10.44 -16.26 -11.17
N PHE A 221 9.86 -15.21 -10.58
CA PHE A 221 8.42 -15.16 -10.35
C PHE A 221 7.80 -13.78 -10.60
N VAL A 222 6.49 -13.78 -10.83
CA VAL A 222 5.63 -12.59 -10.81
C VAL A 222 4.49 -12.89 -9.84
N ASN A 223 4.41 -12.12 -8.76
CA ASN A 223 3.27 -12.12 -7.86
C ASN A 223 2.25 -11.09 -8.33
N VAL A 224 0.98 -11.48 -8.42
CA VAL A 224 -0.14 -10.64 -8.84
C VAL A 224 -1.09 -10.45 -7.67
N GLU A 225 -1.27 -9.20 -7.28
CA GLU A 225 -1.97 -8.81 -6.05
C GLU A 225 -2.98 -7.67 -6.30
N ALA A 226 -3.90 -7.44 -5.37
CA ALA A 226 -4.81 -6.32 -5.36
C ALA A 226 -5.05 -5.75 -3.96
N SER A 227 -4.61 -4.51 -3.74
CA SER A 227 -4.98 -3.72 -2.56
C SER A 227 -6.10 -2.72 -2.87
N GLY A 228 -6.95 -3.07 -3.83
CA GLY A 228 -7.98 -2.23 -4.44
C GLY A 228 -8.69 -2.92 -5.62
N THR A 229 -9.50 -2.17 -6.36
CA THR A 229 -10.40 -2.68 -7.43
C THR A 229 -9.94 -2.33 -8.85
N GLY A 230 -8.77 -1.70 -8.99
CA GLY A 230 -8.15 -1.43 -10.28
C GLY A 230 -7.23 -0.23 -10.25
N GLY A 231 -7.25 0.54 -11.34
CA GLY A 231 -6.29 1.61 -11.60
C GLY A 231 -5.01 1.10 -12.25
N LEU A 232 -3.88 1.68 -11.82
CA LEU A 232 -2.55 1.26 -12.23
C LEU A 232 -2.19 -0.08 -11.57
N ASP A 233 -1.65 -1.00 -12.36
CA ASP A 233 -1.12 -2.30 -11.93
C ASP A 233 0.37 -2.14 -11.62
N LEU A 234 0.66 -1.55 -10.46
CA LEU A 234 1.97 -1.01 -10.15
C LEU A 234 2.94 -2.11 -9.71
N VAL A 235 4.14 -2.13 -10.31
CA VAL A 235 5.28 -2.88 -9.74
C VAL A 235 5.73 -2.19 -8.44
N CYS A 236 5.32 -2.75 -7.30
CA CYS A 236 5.61 -2.23 -5.98
C CYS A 236 6.97 -2.68 -5.46
N GLN A 237 7.34 -3.93 -5.75
CA GLN A 237 8.59 -4.53 -5.32
C GLN A 237 9.26 -5.26 -6.50
N SER A 238 10.58 -5.21 -6.54
CA SER A 238 11.38 -6.00 -7.48
C SER A 238 12.70 -6.42 -6.85
N GLY A 239 13.07 -7.67 -7.12
CA GLY A 239 14.33 -8.25 -6.72
C GLY A 239 14.17 -9.69 -6.23
N PRO A 240 15.24 -10.30 -5.70
CA PRO A 240 16.60 -9.77 -5.61
C PRO A 240 17.25 -9.47 -6.99
N GLY A 241 18.13 -8.46 -7.04
CA GLY A 241 18.80 -8.00 -8.27
C GLY A 241 17.93 -7.10 -9.18
N SER A 242 18.54 -6.44 -10.18
CA SER A 242 17.80 -5.49 -11.05
C SER A 242 17.20 -6.14 -12.31
N TRP A 243 17.57 -7.38 -12.61
CA TRP A 243 17.18 -8.01 -13.87
C TRP A 243 15.66 -8.23 -14.02
N PRO A 244 14.85 -8.50 -12.97
CA PRO A 244 13.39 -8.59 -13.14
C PRO A 244 12.80 -7.24 -13.57
N SER A 245 13.22 -6.15 -12.91
CA SER A 245 12.85 -4.78 -13.31
C SER A 245 13.31 -4.44 -14.74
N ARG A 246 14.47 -4.95 -15.16
CA ARG A 246 14.97 -4.76 -16.54
C ARG A 246 14.08 -5.47 -17.56
N VAL A 247 13.70 -6.72 -17.29
CA VAL A 247 12.79 -7.49 -18.15
C VAL A 247 11.44 -6.78 -18.24
N TYR A 248 10.89 -6.31 -17.11
CA TYR A 248 9.67 -5.52 -17.10
C TYR A 248 9.80 -4.25 -17.95
N ALA A 249 10.89 -3.49 -17.77
CA ALA A 249 11.12 -2.25 -18.51
C ALA A 249 11.24 -2.44 -20.04
N GLN A 250 11.65 -3.63 -20.48
CA GLN A 250 11.77 -3.99 -21.89
C GLN A 250 10.49 -4.60 -22.49
N SER A 251 9.61 -5.16 -21.65
CA SER A 251 8.53 -6.03 -22.11
C SER A 251 7.13 -5.49 -21.82
N ALA A 252 6.94 -4.61 -20.82
CA ALA A 252 5.62 -4.10 -20.46
C ALA A 252 4.99 -3.30 -21.60
N VAL A 253 3.74 -3.63 -21.93
CA VAL A 253 2.93 -2.95 -22.97
C VAL A 253 2.43 -1.61 -22.43
N TYR A 254 1.94 -1.64 -21.19
CA TYR A 254 1.48 -0.49 -20.42
C TYR A 254 2.33 -0.36 -19.16
N PRO A 255 3.52 0.23 -19.24
CA PRO A 255 4.44 0.25 -18.11
C PRO A 255 3.88 1.02 -16.91
N MET A 256 3.88 0.38 -15.74
CA MET A 256 3.40 0.96 -14.48
C MET A 256 4.32 0.49 -13.36
N ALA A 257 5.40 1.22 -13.13
CA ALA A 257 6.42 0.80 -12.19
C ALA A 257 7.22 2.01 -11.77
N HIS A 258 7.54 2.13 -10.49
CA HIS A 258 8.50 3.13 -10.03
C HIS A 258 9.22 2.71 -8.75
N SER A 259 10.54 2.84 -8.75
CA SER A 259 11.41 2.39 -7.65
C SER A 259 11.17 3.14 -6.33
N ALA A 260 10.46 4.28 -6.36
CA ALA A 260 10.01 4.96 -5.14
C ALA A 260 8.91 4.19 -4.39
N ALA A 261 8.15 3.31 -5.06
CA ALA A 261 7.17 2.45 -4.38
C ALA A 261 7.89 1.44 -3.48
N GLN A 262 8.96 0.84 -4.00
CA GLN A 262 9.78 -0.12 -3.26
C GLN A 262 10.43 0.50 -2.01
N ASP A 263 10.81 1.77 -2.07
CA ASP A 263 11.34 2.49 -0.90
C ASP A 263 10.29 2.69 0.22
N VAL A 264 9.01 2.76 -0.15
CA VAL A 264 7.89 3.05 0.78
C VAL A 264 7.14 1.78 1.19
N PHE A 265 7.21 0.72 0.39
CA PHE A 265 6.49 -0.54 0.67
C PHE A 265 6.74 -1.09 2.09
N PRO A 266 7.98 -1.10 2.63
CA PRO A 266 8.24 -1.60 3.99
C PRO A 266 7.57 -0.81 5.12
N VAL A 267 7.08 0.40 4.85
CA VAL A 267 6.35 1.22 5.85
C VAL A 267 4.82 1.17 5.67
N ILE A 268 4.33 0.50 4.62
CA ILE A 268 2.91 0.23 4.44
C ILE A 268 2.55 -1.00 5.28
N PRO A 269 1.48 -0.94 6.11
CA PRO A 269 1.07 -2.08 6.89
C PRO A 269 0.41 -3.13 5.98
N GLY A 270 1.18 -4.15 5.58
CA GLY A 270 0.76 -5.25 4.73
C GLY A 270 1.97 -6.00 4.18
N ASP A 271 1.75 -7.20 3.69
CA ASP A 271 2.74 -8.00 2.97
C ASP A 271 2.01 -8.87 1.94
N THR A 272 2.75 -9.57 1.09
CA THR A 272 2.18 -10.43 0.03
C THR A 272 2.99 -11.70 -0.09
N ASP A 273 2.48 -12.68 -0.84
CA ASP A 273 3.21 -13.91 -1.16
C ASP A 273 4.62 -13.65 -1.74
N TYR A 274 4.87 -12.47 -2.33
CA TYR A 274 6.20 -12.04 -2.76
C TYR A 274 7.28 -12.26 -1.69
N ARG A 275 6.97 -12.02 -0.41
CA ARG A 275 7.93 -12.20 0.69
C ARG A 275 8.38 -13.65 0.84
N ILE A 276 7.47 -14.61 0.69
CA ILE A 276 7.79 -16.03 0.81
C ILE A 276 8.81 -16.44 -0.26
N PHE A 277 8.56 -16.02 -1.51
CA PHE A 277 9.44 -16.36 -2.64
C PHE A 277 10.77 -15.59 -2.64
N SER A 278 10.76 -14.30 -2.31
CA SER A 278 11.92 -13.42 -2.46
C SER A 278 12.80 -13.28 -1.22
N GLN A 279 12.27 -13.48 -0.01
CA GLN A 279 12.98 -13.17 1.24
C GLN A 279 13.09 -14.38 2.15
N ASP A 280 11.96 -14.99 2.50
CA ASP A 280 11.95 -15.95 3.62
C ASP A 280 12.44 -17.35 3.21
N HIS A 281 12.07 -17.85 2.02
CA HIS A 281 12.33 -19.24 1.63
C HIS A 281 13.06 -19.40 0.29
N GLY A 282 12.79 -18.53 -0.70
CA GLY A 282 13.31 -18.72 -2.06
C GLY A 282 14.56 -17.91 -2.42
N ASN A 283 14.67 -16.66 -1.95
CA ASN A 283 15.62 -15.67 -2.51
C ASN A 283 15.54 -15.59 -4.06
N ILE A 284 14.36 -15.90 -4.61
CA ILE A 284 14.11 -15.99 -6.05
C ILE A 284 13.89 -14.56 -6.59
N PRO A 285 14.50 -14.17 -7.72
CA PRO A 285 14.23 -12.88 -8.34
C PRO A 285 12.81 -12.78 -8.89
N GLY A 286 12.09 -11.71 -8.57
CA GLY A 286 10.73 -11.52 -9.07
C GLY A 286 10.22 -10.08 -9.07
N LEU A 287 8.93 -9.98 -9.35
CA LEU A 287 8.13 -8.75 -9.35
C LEU A 287 6.90 -8.94 -8.48
N ASP A 288 6.53 -7.90 -7.74
CA ASP A 288 5.25 -7.80 -7.05
C ASP A 288 4.40 -6.73 -7.72
N ILE A 289 3.30 -7.12 -8.36
CA ILE A 289 2.46 -6.24 -9.17
C ILE A 289 1.07 -6.13 -8.53
N ILE A 290 0.68 -4.90 -8.16
CA ILE A 290 -0.46 -4.66 -7.27
C ILE A 290 -1.41 -3.62 -7.85
N PHE A 291 -2.72 -3.91 -7.86
CA PHE A 291 -3.73 -2.85 -7.98
C PHE A 291 -3.78 -2.02 -6.70
N LEU A 292 -3.50 -0.72 -6.80
CA LEU A 292 -3.42 0.15 -5.63
C LEU A 292 -4.59 1.14 -5.46
N PHE A 293 -5.45 1.30 -6.48
CA PHE A 293 -6.59 2.20 -6.41
C PHE A 293 -7.91 1.46 -6.14
N GLY A 294 -8.83 2.17 -5.51
CA GLY A 294 -10.06 1.57 -4.97
C GLY A 294 -9.84 0.99 -3.58
N GLY A 295 -8.84 1.49 -2.83
CA GLY A 295 -8.53 1.08 -1.47
C GLY A 295 -9.66 1.31 -0.47
N TYR A 296 -10.68 2.10 -0.83
CA TYR A 296 -11.94 2.20 -0.07
C TYR A 296 -12.63 0.84 0.11
N PHE A 297 -12.58 -0.02 -0.91
CA PHE A 297 -13.29 -1.30 -0.95
C PHE A 297 -12.44 -2.49 -0.49
N TYR A 298 -11.12 -2.33 -0.48
CA TYR A 298 -10.17 -3.36 -0.02
C TYR A 298 -10.54 -3.88 1.38
N HIS A 299 -10.68 -5.19 1.54
CA HIS A 299 -11.11 -5.85 2.78
C HIS A 299 -12.47 -5.34 3.31
N THR A 300 -13.46 -5.18 2.42
CA THR A 300 -14.84 -4.78 2.78
C THR A 300 -15.86 -5.59 1.99
N SER A 301 -17.13 -5.57 2.43
CA SER A 301 -18.22 -6.19 1.66
C SER A 301 -18.50 -5.51 0.31
N TYR A 302 -17.89 -4.34 0.06
CA TYR A 302 -18.03 -3.59 -1.19
C TYR A 302 -16.99 -3.95 -2.25
N ASP A 303 -16.04 -4.87 -1.98
CA ASP A 303 -15.13 -5.39 -3.00
C ASP A 303 -15.86 -6.32 -3.98
N THR A 304 -16.54 -5.71 -4.95
CA THR A 304 -17.55 -6.32 -5.82
C THR A 304 -17.21 -6.09 -7.29
N VAL A 305 -17.71 -6.97 -8.16
CA VAL A 305 -17.42 -6.94 -9.61
C VAL A 305 -17.80 -5.59 -10.24
N GLU A 306 -18.88 -4.97 -9.77
CA GLU A 306 -19.38 -3.68 -10.26
C GLU A 306 -18.45 -2.51 -9.95
N ARG A 307 -17.51 -2.69 -9.01
CA ARG A 307 -16.51 -1.69 -8.63
C ARG A 307 -15.19 -1.81 -9.37
N LEU A 308 -15.01 -2.88 -10.15
CA LEU A 308 -13.82 -3.04 -10.96
C LEU A 308 -13.69 -1.89 -11.96
N LEU A 309 -12.48 -1.34 -12.06
CA LEU A 309 -12.22 -0.24 -12.98
C LEU A 309 -11.98 -0.79 -14.40
N PRO A 310 -12.82 -0.40 -15.40
CA PRO A 310 -12.66 -0.91 -16.76
C PRO A 310 -11.30 -0.55 -17.36
N GLY A 311 -10.69 -1.51 -18.06
CA GLY A 311 -9.37 -1.38 -18.68
C GLY A 311 -8.21 -1.79 -17.77
N SER A 312 -8.39 -1.85 -16.45
CA SER A 312 -7.33 -2.29 -15.51
C SER A 312 -6.97 -3.75 -15.70
N VAL A 313 -7.96 -4.63 -15.80
CA VAL A 313 -7.76 -6.07 -16.00
C VAL A 313 -7.21 -6.34 -17.41
N GLN A 314 -7.66 -5.60 -18.42
CA GLN A 314 -7.08 -5.66 -19.78
C GLN A 314 -5.58 -5.32 -19.76
N ALA A 315 -5.20 -4.23 -19.09
CA ALA A 315 -3.82 -3.79 -18.99
C ALA A 315 -2.93 -4.82 -18.29
N ARG A 316 -3.41 -5.34 -17.16
CA ARG A 316 -2.77 -6.41 -16.39
C ARG A 316 -2.53 -7.63 -17.27
N GLY A 317 -3.56 -8.14 -17.94
CA GLY A 317 -3.48 -9.31 -18.79
C GLY A 317 -2.47 -9.19 -19.93
N GLU A 318 -2.49 -8.06 -20.65
CA GLU A 318 -1.55 -7.80 -21.75
C GLU A 318 -0.12 -7.63 -21.26
N ASN A 319 0.08 -6.94 -20.13
CA ASN A 319 1.38 -6.84 -19.47
C ASN A 319 1.87 -8.22 -19.03
N LEU A 320 1.07 -8.99 -18.30
CA LEU A 320 1.42 -10.35 -17.81
C LEU A 320 1.86 -11.25 -18.97
N PHE A 321 1.09 -11.31 -20.05
CA PHE A 321 1.46 -12.13 -21.20
C PHE A 321 2.77 -11.67 -21.84
N SER A 322 3.00 -10.37 -21.96
CA SER A 322 4.22 -9.82 -22.54
C SER A 322 5.45 -10.03 -21.65
N ILE A 323 5.34 -9.82 -20.33
CA ILE A 323 6.45 -10.05 -19.41
C ILE A 323 6.77 -11.54 -19.27
N ILE A 324 5.77 -12.45 -19.30
CA ILE A 324 6.00 -13.90 -19.32
C ILE A 324 6.89 -14.29 -20.50
N LYS A 325 6.63 -13.72 -21.69
CA LYS A 325 7.51 -13.88 -22.87
C LYS A 325 8.91 -13.35 -22.61
N GLY A 326 9.03 -12.18 -21.98
CA GLY A 326 10.31 -11.58 -21.62
C GLY A 326 11.12 -12.44 -20.64
N PHE A 327 10.50 -12.94 -19.57
CA PHE A 327 11.14 -13.79 -18.56
C PHE A 327 11.56 -15.14 -19.14
N THR A 328 10.67 -15.80 -19.87
CA THR A 328 10.96 -17.12 -20.47
C THR A 328 12.06 -17.07 -21.54
N ASN A 329 12.23 -15.93 -22.24
CA ASN A 329 13.33 -15.71 -23.19
C ASN A 329 14.64 -15.24 -22.52
N SER A 330 14.63 -14.91 -21.23
CA SER A 330 15.80 -14.31 -20.57
C SER A 330 16.91 -15.35 -20.35
N SER A 331 18.14 -15.01 -20.72
CA SER A 331 19.33 -15.81 -20.41
C SER A 331 19.67 -15.83 -18.91
N MET A 332 19.07 -14.93 -18.11
CA MET A 332 19.26 -14.85 -16.67
C MET A 332 18.41 -15.88 -15.91
N LEU A 333 17.42 -16.50 -16.56
CA LEU A 333 16.53 -17.47 -15.91
C LEU A 333 17.26 -18.79 -15.64
N GLN A 334 17.51 -19.10 -14.37
CA GLN A 334 18.27 -20.28 -13.91
C GLN A 334 17.65 -20.84 -12.61
N ASN A 335 17.74 -22.14 -12.37
CA ASN A 335 17.22 -22.76 -11.12
C ASN A 335 17.99 -22.21 -9.93
N PHE A 336 17.29 -21.58 -8.99
CA PHE A 336 17.93 -20.92 -7.86
C PHE A 336 18.43 -21.90 -6.78
N TYR A 337 17.80 -23.08 -6.67
CA TYR A 337 18.10 -24.10 -5.65
C TYR A 337 19.23 -25.08 -6.00
N LYS A 338 19.87 -24.98 -7.18
CA LYS A 338 21.05 -25.81 -7.46
C LYS A 338 22.24 -25.28 -6.63
N PRO A 339 22.89 -26.11 -5.79
CA PRO A 339 24.14 -25.72 -5.16
C PRO A 339 25.13 -25.43 -6.27
N ALA A 340 25.53 -24.16 -6.39
CA ALA A 340 26.51 -23.75 -7.37
C ALA A 340 27.76 -24.61 -7.18
N SER A 341 28.06 -25.44 -8.17
CA SER A 341 29.44 -25.84 -8.45
C SER A 341 30.27 -24.56 -8.41
N SER A 342 31.26 -24.57 -7.55
CA SER A 342 32.05 -23.48 -6.99
C SER A 342 32.89 -22.66 -7.97
N GLU A 343 32.36 -22.29 -9.14
CA GLU A 343 33.11 -21.55 -10.18
C GLU A 343 32.34 -20.41 -10.89
N ILE A 344 31.04 -20.16 -10.60
CA ILE A 344 30.28 -19.03 -11.21
C ILE A 344 29.85 -17.99 -10.16
N THR A 345 30.56 -17.93 -9.03
CA THR A 345 30.40 -16.82 -8.06
C THR A 345 31.21 -15.57 -8.46
N ILE A 346 31.73 -15.51 -9.70
CA ILE A 346 32.68 -14.47 -10.15
C ILE A 346 32.04 -13.41 -11.09
N HIS A 347 30.81 -13.59 -11.58
CA HIS A 347 30.15 -12.59 -12.45
C HIS A 347 28.69 -12.24 -12.14
N GLN A 348 28.11 -12.70 -11.03
CA GLN A 348 27.05 -11.91 -10.42
C GLN A 348 27.71 -10.66 -9.85
N GLU A 349 27.87 -9.62 -10.68
CA GLU A 349 28.01 -8.27 -10.16
C GLU A 349 26.96 -8.14 -9.07
N LYS A 350 27.38 -7.79 -7.84
CA LYS A 350 26.48 -7.22 -6.85
C LYS A 350 25.71 -6.12 -7.57
N ASP A 351 24.53 -6.46 -8.05
CA ASP A 351 23.68 -5.58 -8.80
C ASP A 351 22.93 -4.81 -7.72
N ASP A 352 23.47 -3.65 -7.36
CA ASP A 352 23.11 -2.86 -6.16
C ASP A 352 21.68 -2.27 -6.22
N GLY A 353 20.80 -2.85 -7.03
CA GLY A 353 19.48 -2.34 -7.40
C GLY A 353 19.51 -1.47 -8.67
N ALA A 354 18.35 -1.08 -9.14
CA ALA A 354 18.19 -0.16 -10.26
C ALA A 354 17.20 0.94 -9.92
N ILE A 355 17.33 2.05 -10.65
CA ILE A 355 16.32 3.10 -10.65
C ILE A 355 15.46 2.88 -11.89
N PHE A 356 14.16 2.80 -11.67
CA PHE A 356 13.19 2.66 -12.74
C PHE A 356 11.93 3.45 -12.43
N PHE A 357 11.31 4.04 -13.45
CA PHE A 357 10.01 4.69 -13.34
C PHE A 357 9.34 4.78 -14.70
N ASP A 358 8.02 4.66 -14.76
CA ASP A 358 7.25 4.96 -15.95
C ASP A 358 7.08 6.48 -16.12
N TYR A 359 7.01 6.96 -17.36
CA TYR A 359 6.56 8.32 -17.64
C TYR A 359 5.12 8.28 -18.14
N LEU A 360 4.16 8.60 -17.26
CA LEU A 360 2.73 8.68 -17.57
C LEU A 360 2.15 7.37 -18.15
N SER A 361 2.70 6.22 -17.75
CA SER A 361 2.47 4.89 -18.34
C SER A 361 2.79 4.73 -19.83
N TRP A 362 3.50 5.67 -20.46
CA TRP A 362 3.81 5.61 -21.89
C TRP A 362 5.09 4.84 -22.20
N PHE A 363 6.11 4.98 -21.35
CA PHE A 363 7.39 4.28 -21.50
C PHE A 363 8.13 4.20 -20.16
N MET A 364 9.05 3.24 -20.04
CA MET A 364 9.92 3.08 -18.87
C MET A 364 11.23 3.83 -19.03
N VAL A 365 11.67 4.46 -17.95
CA VAL A 365 13.06 4.87 -17.75
C VAL A 365 13.69 3.84 -16.82
N PHE A 366 14.83 3.27 -17.20
CA PHE A 366 15.57 2.30 -16.41
C PHE A 366 17.07 2.60 -16.48
N TYR A 367 17.75 2.61 -15.34
CA TYR A 367 19.21 2.66 -15.28
C TYR A 367 19.75 2.03 -14.00
N SER A 368 20.97 1.48 -14.07
CA SER A 368 21.61 0.81 -12.93
C SER A 368 21.95 1.81 -11.82
N ARG A 369 22.07 1.32 -10.58
CA ARG A 369 22.48 2.17 -9.45
C ARG A 369 23.86 2.79 -9.63
N ARG A 370 24.79 2.13 -10.32
CA ARG A 370 26.10 2.72 -10.66
C ARG A 370 25.94 3.95 -11.54
N LEU A 371 25.07 3.87 -12.56
CA LEU A 371 24.78 5.03 -13.40
C LEU A 371 24.02 6.11 -12.60
N ALA A 372 23.12 5.73 -11.71
CA ALA A 372 22.47 6.66 -10.79
C ALA A 372 23.47 7.46 -9.95
N LEU A 373 24.48 6.80 -9.37
CA LEU A 373 25.54 7.44 -8.59
C LEU A 373 26.31 8.50 -9.40
N ILE A 374 26.51 8.27 -10.70
CA ILE A 374 27.14 9.26 -11.58
C ILE A 374 26.17 10.39 -11.87
N LEU A 375 24.98 10.08 -12.40
CA LEU A 375 23.99 11.05 -12.86
C LEU A 375 23.52 11.97 -11.73
N HIS A 376 23.19 11.43 -10.57
CA HIS A 376 22.61 12.17 -9.44
C HIS A 376 23.63 13.08 -8.74
N ARG A 377 24.93 12.85 -8.92
CA ARG A 377 26.00 13.77 -8.45
C ARG A 377 26.17 14.99 -9.34
N VAL A 378 25.81 14.91 -10.62
CA VAL A 378 26.02 16.00 -11.59
C VAL A 378 25.32 17.30 -11.15
N PRO A 379 24.02 17.29 -10.77
CA PRO A 379 23.37 18.53 -10.30
C PRO A 379 24.06 19.17 -9.10
N LEU A 380 24.48 18.37 -8.13
CA LEU A 380 25.16 18.90 -6.94
C LEU A 380 26.53 19.48 -7.31
N ALA A 381 27.29 18.81 -8.18
CA ALA A 381 28.57 19.33 -8.69
C ALA A 381 28.36 20.66 -9.46
N VAL A 382 27.32 20.75 -10.28
CA VAL A 382 26.93 21.99 -10.96
C VAL A 382 26.68 23.09 -9.92
N PHE A 383 25.86 22.85 -8.90
CA PHE A 383 25.58 23.84 -7.86
C PHE A 383 26.86 24.35 -7.16
N VAL A 384 27.78 23.45 -6.81
CA VAL A 384 29.05 23.80 -6.14
C VAL A 384 29.99 24.59 -7.05
N VAL A 385 30.04 24.27 -8.35
CA VAL A 385 30.95 24.91 -9.32
C VAL A 385 30.40 26.24 -9.86
N MET A 386 29.09 26.44 -9.85
CA MET A 386 28.45 27.66 -10.40
C MET A 386 28.97 28.99 -9.84
N PRO A 387 29.25 29.16 -8.53
CA PRO A 387 29.88 30.37 -8.02
C PRO A 387 31.18 30.74 -8.74
N PHE A 388 31.98 29.76 -9.13
CA PHE A 388 33.21 29.97 -9.89
C PHE A 388 32.90 30.36 -11.34
N LEU A 389 32.00 29.63 -12.00
CA LEU A 389 31.60 29.88 -13.40
C LEU A 389 31.02 31.29 -13.60
N LEU A 390 30.18 31.74 -12.67
CA LEU A 390 29.56 33.07 -12.70
C LEU A 390 30.58 34.20 -12.48
N ASN A 391 31.77 33.90 -11.93
CA ASN A 391 32.83 34.88 -11.65
C ASN A 391 34.09 34.70 -12.50
N LEU A 392 34.07 33.88 -13.56
CA LEU A 392 35.24 33.62 -14.42
C LEU A 392 35.92 34.89 -14.95
N ARG A 393 35.17 35.98 -15.14
CA ARG A 393 35.70 37.26 -15.62
C ARG A 393 36.35 38.14 -14.54
N LYS A 394 36.09 37.87 -13.25
CA LYS A 394 36.56 38.68 -12.12
C LYS A 394 37.79 38.10 -11.40
N CYS A 395 38.11 36.82 -11.62
CA CYS A 395 39.32 36.13 -11.11
C CYS A 395 39.67 36.43 -9.63
N SER A 396 38.68 36.54 -8.74
CA SER A 396 38.92 36.80 -7.31
C SER A 396 38.19 35.79 -6.43
N MET A 397 38.92 35.17 -5.48
CA MET A 397 38.37 34.22 -4.52
C MET A 397 37.32 34.84 -3.61
N THR A 398 37.47 36.11 -3.23
CA THR A 398 36.49 36.81 -2.38
C THR A 398 35.13 36.98 -3.07
N SER A 399 35.14 37.22 -4.39
CA SER A 399 33.90 37.31 -5.19
C SER A 399 33.20 35.96 -5.33
N CYS A 400 33.97 34.87 -5.47
CA CYS A 400 33.43 33.51 -5.48
C CYS A 400 32.76 33.17 -4.14
N LEU A 401 33.41 33.46 -3.02
CA LEU A 401 32.86 33.24 -1.67
C LEU A 401 31.59 34.06 -1.40
N ALA A 402 31.56 35.34 -1.81
CA ALA A 402 30.37 36.17 -1.69
C ALA A 402 29.19 35.62 -2.51
N THR A 403 29.48 35.08 -3.70
CA THR A 403 28.48 34.42 -4.56
C THR A 403 27.94 33.16 -3.92
N PHE A 404 28.83 32.30 -3.43
CA PHE A 404 28.46 31.07 -2.75
C PHE A 404 27.58 31.37 -1.52
N SER A 405 27.90 32.43 -0.77
CA SER A 405 27.06 32.93 0.33
C SER A 405 25.66 33.32 -0.14
N ASP A 406 25.54 34.02 -1.27
CA ASP A 406 24.24 34.39 -1.84
C ASP A 406 23.44 33.17 -2.31
N LEU A 407 24.08 32.20 -2.97
CA LEU A 407 23.42 30.95 -3.37
C LEU A 407 22.94 30.15 -2.16
N THR A 408 23.75 30.11 -1.10
CA THR A 408 23.41 29.45 0.17
C THR A 408 22.21 30.12 0.85
N LYS A 409 22.13 31.46 0.86
CA LYS A 409 20.93 32.16 1.34
C LYS A 409 19.70 31.81 0.50
N GLY A 410 19.86 31.72 -0.82
CA GLY A 410 18.80 31.28 -1.73
C GLY A 410 18.31 29.88 -1.40
N PHE A 411 19.24 28.95 -1.15
CA PHE A 411 18.96 27.58 -0.71
C PHE A 411 18.14 27.58 0.58
N LEU A 412 18.60 28.31 1.61
CA LEU A 412 17.93 28.34 2.92
C LEU A 412 16.53 28.95 2.83
N LEU A 413 16.34 30.01 2.04
CA LEU A 413 15.02 30.60 1.82
C LEU A 413 14.08 29.67 1.06
N HIS A 414 14.59 28.92 0.07
CA HIS A 414 13.79 27.94 -0.65
C HIS A 414 13.41 26.75 0.26
N ALA A 415 14.37 26.23 1.03
CA ALA A 415 14.14 25.18 2.01
C ALA A 415 13.12 25.61 3.07
N LEU A 416 13.20 26.84 3.57
CA LEU A 416 12.21 27.42 4.46
C LEU A 416 10.83 27.50 3.80
N GLY A 417 10.76 27.85 2.52
CA GLY A 417 9.51 27.87 1.75
C GLY A 417 8.87 26.50 1.65
N VAL A 418 9.64 25.47 1.28
CA VAL A 418 9.17 24.08 1.23
C VAL A 418 8.73 23.59 2.61
N PHE A 419 9.50 23.89 3.66
CA PHE A 419 9.12 23.56 5.03
C PHE A 419 7.79 24.20 5.42
N LEU A 420 7.61 25.50 5.15
CA LEU A 420 6.36 26.21 5.44
C LEU A 420 5.20 25.73 4.56
N ALA A 421 5.46 25.30 3.33
CA ALA A 421 4.47 24.71 2.43
C ALA A 421 3.91 23.38 2.97
N ILE A 422 4.68 22.65 3.77
CA ILE A 422 4.24 21.43 4.45
C ILE A 422 3.58 21.76 5.80
N VAL A 423 4.19 22.65 6.59
CA VAL A 423 3.72 22.97 7.95
C VAL A 423 2.43 23.79 7.94
N SER A 424 2.25 24.71 7.00
CA SER A 424 1.06 25.58 6.94
C SER A 424 -0.25 24.81 6.79
N PRO A 425 -0.41 23.86 5.84
CA PRO A 425 -1.62 23.05 5.76
C PRO A 425 -1.79 22.12 6.97
N ILE A 426 -0.70 21.63 7.59
CA ILE A 426 -0.79 20.85 8.85
C ILE A 426 -1.38 21.71 9.97
N MET A 427 -0.86 22.92 10.17
CA MET A 427 -1.41 23.84 11.18
C MET A 427 -2.88 24.16 10.91
N PHE A 428 -3.24 24.40 9.64
CA PHE A 428 -4.64 24.60 9.27
C PHE A 428 -5.50 23.36 9.55
N SER A 429 -5.00 22.16 9.29
CA SER A 429 -5.70 20.89 9.54
C SER A 429 -6.02 20.70 11.04
N ILE A 430 -5.09 21.09 11.92
CA ILE A 430 -5.31 21.05 13.38
C ILE A 430 -6.31 22.12 13.79
N LEU A 431 -6.10 23.37 13.34
CA LEU A 431 -6.96 24.51 13.69
C LEU A 431 -8.41 24.26 13.27
N ARG A 432 -8.67 23.77 12.06
CA ARG A 432 -10.05 23.50 11.60
C ARG A 432 -10.76 22.48 12.48
N LEU A 433 -10.03 21.49 13.00
CA LEU A 433 -10.59 20.41 13.81
C LEU A 433 -10.89 20.84 15.24
N LEU A 434 -10.38 22.00 15.70
CA LEU A 434 -10.80 22.62 16.95
C LEU A 434 -12.19 23.26 16.87
N PHE A 435 -12.65 23.61 15.66
CA PHE A 435 -13.95 24.28 15.43
C PHE A 435 -15.02 23.37 14.81
N ILE A 436 -14.62 22.21 14.26
CA ILE A 436 -15.52 21.27 13.60
C ILE A 436 -15.63 19.98 14.42
N ASN A 437 -16.83 19.40 14.46
CA ASN A 437 -17.16 18.26 15.30
C ASN A 437 -16.60 16.90 14.83
N PHE A 438 -16.17 16.79 13.56
CA PHE A 438 -15.73 15.53 12.96
C PHE A 438 -14.47 15.67 12.08
N SER A 439 -13.77 14.56 11.89
CA SER A 439 -12.58 14.47 11.04
C SER A 439 -12.92 13.96 9.64
N MET A 440 -11.97 14.07 8.70
CA MET A 440 -12.05 13.39 7.39
C MET A 440 -13.19 13.83 6.45
N HIS A 441 -13.62 15.11 6.48
CA HIS A 441 -14.69 15.61 5.58
C HIS A 441 -14.39 15.42 4.07
N TRP A 442 -13.12 15.25 3.73
CA TRP A 442 -12.63 15.01 2.38
C TRP A 442 -12.60 13.52 1.97
N PHE A 443 -12.90 12.59 2.87
CA PHE A 443 -12.66 11.16 2.64
C PHE A 443 -13.45 10.58 1.46
N SER A 444 -14.75 10.84 1.40
CA SER A 444 -15.60 10.49 0.24
C SER A 444 -15.46 11.45 -0.95
N HIS A 445 -14.84 12.61 -0.74
CA HIS A 445 -14.72 13.68 -1.74
C HIS A 445 -13.30 14.24 -1.77
N PRO A 446 -12.32 13.50 -2.35
CA PRO A 446 -10.89 13.85 -2.26
C PRO A 446 -10.53 15.26 -2.73
N TYR A 447 -11.29 15.81 -3.69
CA TYR A 447 -11.10 17.17 -4.18
C TYR A 447 -11.24 18.25 -3.08
N LEU A 448 -11.98 17.98 -2.00
CA LEU A 448 -12.09 18.88 -0.85
C LEU A 448 -10.76 19.00 -0.10
N ALA A 449 -9.96 17.92 -0.02
CA ALA A 449 -8.64 17.97 0.60
C ALA A 449 -7.74 18.95 -0.15
N TYR A 450 -7.74 18.88 -1.49
CA TYR A 450 -7.00 19.81 -2.33
C TYR A 450 -7.50 21.25 -2.18
N LEU A 451 -8.82 21.46 -2.19
CA LEU A 451 -9.43 22.79 -2.02
C LEU A 451 -9.03 23.44 -0.70
N MET A 452 -8.90 22.66 0.37
CA MET A 452 -8.51 23.15 1.70
C MET A 452 -6.99 23.34 1.84
N PHE A 453 -6.21 22.30 1.55
CA PHE A 453 -4.81 22.26 1.95
C PHE A 453 -3.85 22.81 0.90
N MET A 454 -4.18 22.75 -0.40
CA MET A 454 -3.30 23.28 -1.45
C MET A 454 -3.14 24.81 -1.35
N PRO A 455 -4.20 25.62 -1.15
CA PRO A 455 -4.02 27.06 -0.96
C PRO A 455 -3.21 27.40 0.29
N CYS A 456 -3.39 26.68 1.40
CA CYS A 456 -2.56 26.83 2.60
C CYS A 456 -1.09 26.54 2.32
N SER A 457 -0.81 25.48 1.57
CA SER A 457 0.54 25.11 1.15
C SER A 457 1.17 26.19 0.25
N LEU A 458 0.42 26.70 -0.72
CA LEU A 458 0.87 27.79 -1.61
C LEU A 458 1.21 29.06 -0.82
N VAL A 459 0.38 29.44 0.16
CA VAL A 459 0.68 30.56 1.05
C VAL A 459 1.99 30.30 1.79
N GLY A 460 2.14 29.12 2.42
CA GLY A 460 3.37 28.72 3.10
C GLY A 460 4.61 28.82 2.23
N LEU A 461 4.53 28.32 0.99
CA LEU A 461 5.61 28.35 0.00
C LEU A 461 6.03 29.77 -0.39
N LEU A 462 5.08 30.72 -0.39
CA LEU A 462 5.30 32.10 -0.83
C LEU A 462 5.80 33.02 0.30
N ILE A 463 5.59 32.70 1.58
CA ILE A 463 5.99 33.52 2.75
C ILE A 463 7.46 34.01 2.67
N PRO A 464 8.48 33.18 2.38
CA PRO A 464 9.85 33.69 2.32
C PRO A 464 10.05 34.73 1.21
N ARG A 465 9.32 34.61 0.09
CA ARG A 465 9.38 35.58 -1.01
C ARG A 465 8.71 36.91 -0.65
N THR A 466 7.70 36.90 0.21
CA THR A 466 6.97 38.12 0.63
C THR A 466 7.80 38.95 1.60
N PHE A 467 8.36 38.32 2.64
CA PHE A 467 9.13 39.01 3.68
C PHE A 467 10.53 39.42 3.21
N TRP A 468 11.19 38.59 2.39
CA TRP A 468 12.49 38.91 1.79
C TRP A 468 12.36 39.27 0.30
N SER A 469 11.43 40.18 0.01
CA SER A 469 11.28 40.78 -1.33
C SER A 469 12.59 41.46 -1.76
N CYS A 470 13.24 42.18 -0.84
CA CYS A 470 14.62 42.66 -0.96
C CYS A 470 15.60 41.58 -0.46
N PHE A 471 16.19 40.83 -1.38
CA PHE A 471 17.15 39.77 -1.02
C PHE A 471 18.45 40.36 -0.48
N PRO A 472 18.94 39.92 0.69
CA PRO A 472 20.17 40.44 1.28
C PRO A 472 21.40 39.88 0.56
N LEU A 473 21.85 40.54 -0.50
CA LEU A 473 23.06 40.19 -1.25
C LEU A 473 24.34 40.48 -0.42
N SER A 474 25.28 39.55 -0.40
CA SER A 474 26.64 39.69 0.16
C SER A 474 27.59 40.42 -0.80
N ARG A 475 27.25 40.49 -2.08
CA ARG A 475 28.02 41.22 -3.10
C ARG A 475 27.72 42.73 -3.04
N ASP A 476 28.77 43.55 -3.03
CA ASP A 476 28.67 44.96 -3.41
C ASP A 476 28.33 45.06 -4.90
N VAL A 477 27.32 45.87 -5.25
CA VAL A 477 26.88 46.03 -6.64
C VAL A 477 27.66 47.14 -7.31
N PRO A 478 28.57 46.85 -8.26
CA PRO A 478 29.20 47.88 -9.06
C PRO A 478 28.19 48.44 -10.07
N VAL A 479 28.26 49.74 -10.32
CA VAL A 479 27.31 50.55 -11.12
C VAL A 479 27.08 50.04 -12.56
N HIS A 480 27.90 49.12 -13.07
CA HIS A 480 27.91 48.76 -14.51
C HIS A 480 27.73 47.27 -14.89
N GLN A 481 27.38 46.32 -13.99
CA GLN A 481 27.46 44.90 -14.40
C GLN A 481 26.28 43.94 -14.13
N ALA A 482 25.26 44.31 -13.36
CA ALA A 482 23.95 43.63 -13.33
C ALA A 482 23.07 44.43 -12.34
N SER A 483 21.76 44.55 -12.59
CA SER A 483 20.90 45.14 -11.56
C SER A 483 20.86 44.23 -10.33
N LYS A 484 20.70 44.81 -9.13
CA LYS A 484 20.52 44.07 -7.85
C LYS A 484 19.46 42.97 -7.96
N GLU A 485 18.46 43.20 -8.81
CA GLU A 485 17.34 42.31 -9.05
C GLU A 485 17.76 41.04 -9.80
N VAL A 486 18.56 41.16 -10.86
CA VAL A 486 19.06 40.01 -11.63
C VAL A 486 19.92 39.10 -10.75
N LEU A 487 20.81 39.69 -9.96
CA LEU A 487 21.66 38.95 -9.01
C LEU A 487 20.83 38.22 -7.94
N SER A 488 19.73 38.83 -7.53
CA SER A 488 18.81 38.28 -6.54
C SER A 488 17.99 37.10 -7.08
N ASP A 489 17.52 37.18 -8.33
CA ASP A 489 16.80 36.08 -8.97
C ASP A 489 17.75 34.91 -9.32
N GLU A 490 19.00 35.20 -9.72
CA GLU A 490 20.07 34.21 -9.89
C GLU A 490 20.37 33.46 -8.59
N ALA A 491 20.50 34.17 -7.46
CA ALA A 491 20.74 33.56 -6.16
C ALA A 491 19.59 32.65 -5.72
N ARG A 492 18.34 33.06 -5.96
CA ARG A 492 17.15 32.26 -5.65
C ARG A 492 17.02 31.02 -6.54
N PHE A 493 17.30 31.16 -7.84
CA PHE A 493 17.26 30.03 -8.78
C PHE A 493 18.29 28.97 -8.39
N TRP A 494 19.56 29.36 -8.28
CA TRP A 494 20.61 28.41 -7.96
C TRP A 494 20.47 27.87 -6.53
N GLY A 495 19.93 28.65 -5.61
CA GLY A 495 19.58 28.17 -4.27
C GLY A 495 18.52 27.06 -4.29
N ALA A 496 17.43 27.26 -5.04
CA ALA A 496 16.41 26.22 -5.20
C ALA A 496 16.93 25.00 -5.95
N PHE A 497 17.72 25.20 -7.01
CA PHE A 497 18.41 24.12 -7.71
C PHE A 497 19.34 23.34 -6.76
N GLY A 498 20.08 24.05 -5.91
CA GLY A 498 20.89 23.47 -4.84
C GLY A 498 20.05 22.59 -3.90
N PHE A 499 18.87 23.04 -3.49
CA PHE A 499 17.95 22.29 -2.64
C PHE A 499 17.53 20.96 -3.29
N PHE A 500 17.03 21.00 -4.53
CA PHE A 500 16.65 19.77 -5.25
C PHE A 500 17.85 18.85 -5.52
N SER A 501 19.03 19.42 -5.82
CA SER A 501 20.25 18.63 -6.05
C SER A 501 20.74 17.92 -4.78
N SER A 502 20.70 18.60 -3.63
CA SER A 502 21.02 18.01 -2.34
C SER A 502 20.01 16.94 -1.94
N LEU A 503 18.72 17.15 -2.20
CA LEU A 503 17.68 16.16 -1.94
C LEU A 503 17.86 14.91 -2.81
N THR A 504 18.17 15.08 -4.09
CA THR A 504 18.51 13.99 -5.02
C THR A 504 19.63 13.12 -4.44
N MET A 505 20.73 13.76 -4.02
CA MET A 505 21.88 13.06 -3.46
C MET A 505 21.57 12.43 -2.09
N ALA A 506 20.80 13.10 -1.24
CA ALA A 506 20.42 12.59 0.08
C ALA A 506 19.60 11.30 -0.02
N TYR A 507 18.63 11.23 -0.94
CA TYR A 507 17.87 10.00 -1.20
C TYR A 507 18.79 8.85 -1.60
N LEU A 508 19.68 9.08 -2.58
CA LEU A 508 20.56 8.04 -3.09
C LEU A 508 21.56 7.54 -2.03
N LEU A 509 22.10 8.45 -1.22
CA LEU A 509 23.00 8.13 -0.10
C LEU A 509 22.28 7.41 1.06
N ALA A 510 20.99 7.66 1.26
CA ALA A 510 20.17 6.98 2.25
C ALA A 510 19.81 5.53 1.86
N GLY A 511 20.28 5.05 0.71
CA GLY A 511 19.93 3.71 0.22
C GLY A 511 18.73 3.68 -0.72
N LEU A 512 17.97 4.78 -0.80
CA LEU A 512 16.69 4.88 -1.50
C LEU A 512 16.84 5.15 -3.00
N SER A 513 15.85 4.72 -3.77
CA SER A 513 15.83 4.82 -5.24
C SER A 513 14.90 5.92 -5.78
N GLY A 514 14.12 6.59 -4.92
CA GLY A 514 13.16 7.64 -5.29
C GLY A 514 13.77 9.00 -5.69
N GLY A 515 15.09 9.17 -5.59
CA GLY A 515 15.79 10.42 -5.94
C GLY A 515 15.67 10.83 -7.42
N PHE A 516 15.15 9.97 -8.30
CA PHE A 516 14.95 10.29 -9.71
C PHE A 516 13.97 11.45 -9.95
N LEU A 517 12.98 11.65 -9.07
CA LEU A 517 12.00 12.72 -9.21
C LEU A 517 12.66 14.10 -9.07
N THR A 518 13.49 14.26 -8.04
CA THR A 518 14.23 15.50 -7.78
C THR A 518 15.39 15.67 -8.76
N PHE A 519 15.98 14.58 -9.26
CA PHE A 519 16.92 14.61 -10.39
C PHE A 519 16.27 15.16 -11.67
N PHE A 520 15.07 14.69 -12.01
CA PHE A 520 14.32 15.16 -13.16
C PHE A 520 13.92 16.64 -13.02
N ALA A 521 13.60 17.07 -11.79
CA ALA A 521 13.42 18.49 -11.46
C ALA A 521 14.68 19.29 -11.80
N CYS A 522 15.85 18.84 -11.36
CA CYS A 522 17.14 19.52 -11.60
C CYS A 522 17.44 19.68 -13.09
N ILE A 523 17.30 18.61 -13.88
CA ILE A 523 17.54 18.67 -15.33
C ILE A 523 16.61 19.68 -15.99
N SER A 524 15.32 19.62 -15.64
CA SER A 524 14.31 20.52 -16.20
C SER A 524 14.57 21.98 -15.81
N MET A 525 14.95 22.23 -14.55
CA MET A 525 15.30 23.56 -14.05
C MET A 525 16.50 24.16 -14.79
N LEU A 526 17.53 23.37 -15.07
CA LEU A 526 18.69 23.84 -15.85
C LEU A 526 18.30 24.25 -17.27
N GLY A 527 17.55 23.39 -17.97
CA GLY A 527 17.05 23.69 -19.31
C GLY A 527 16.13 24.92 -19.33
N ALA A 528 15.26 25.03 -18.34
CA ALA A 528 14.36 26.17 -18.13
C ALA A 528 15.13 27.46 -17.87
N TRP A 529 16.17 27.43 -17.03
CA TRP A 529 16.97 28.61 -16.71
C TRP A 529 17.78 29.12 -17.89
N LEU A 530 18.35 28.22 -18.71
CA LEU A 530 19.04 28.59 -19.94
C LEU A 530 18.07 29.27 -20.92
N SER A 531 16.90 28.68 -21.10
CA SER A 531 15.83 29.22 -21.97
C SER A 531 15.33 30.58 -21.49
N PHE A 532 15.07 30.71 -20.18
CA PHE A 532 14.70 31.97 -19.53
C PHE A 532 15.77 33.03 -19.71
N SER A 533 17.04 32.70 -19.45
CA SER A 533 18.17 33.64 -19.53
C SER A 533 18.36 34.19 -20.94
N MET A 534 18.11 33.38 -21.98
CA MET A 534 18.10 33.85 -23.37
C MET A 534 16.93 34.79 -23.62
N ALA A 535 15.70 34.38 -23.27
CA ALA A 535 14.50 35.19 -23.48
C ALA A 535 14.54 36.52 -22.71
N ALA A 536 15.08 36.52 -21.48
CA ALA A 536 15.20 37.69 -20.63
C ALA A 536 16.12 38.79 -21.21
N LYS A 537 17.09 38.42 -22.07
CA LYS A 537 17.90 39.39 -22.81
C LYS A 537 17.10 40.18 -23.85
N TYR A 538 16.08 39.55 -24.45
CA TYR A 538 15.26 40.15 -25.50
C TYR A 538 13.99 40.82 -24.96
N TYR A 539 13.28 40.15 -24.05
CA TYR A 539 11.98 40.59 -23.55
C TYR A 539 12.04 41.21 -22.14
N GLY A 540 13.19 41.16 -21.47
CA GLY A 540 13.36 41.63 -20.10
C GLY A 540 13.03 40.56 -19.04
N HIS A 541 13.65 40.67 -17.87
CA HIS A 541 13.55 39.66 -16.79
C HIS A 541 12.15 39.56 -16.16
N ARG A 542 11.36 40.64 -16.21
CA ARG A 542 10.01 40.69 -15.62
C ARG A 542 8.88 40.47 -16.64
N SER A 543 9.19 40.20 -17.90
CA SER A 543 8.16 39.96 -18.91
C SER A 543 7.54 38.58 -18.74
N LEU A 544 6.20 38.49 -18.85
CA LEU A 544 5.48 37.21 -18.90
C LEU A 544 5.99 36.32 -20.05
N ARG A 545 6.49 36.91 -21.13
CA ARG A 545 7.08 36.15 -22.24
C ARG A 545 8.33 35.40 -21.78
N SER A 546 9.23 36.06 -21.05
CA SER A 546 10.42 35.40 -20.49
C SER A 546 10.05 34.27 -19.54
N ILE A 547 9.03 34.48 -18.68
CA ILE A 547 8.53 33.44 -17.77
C ILE A 547 7.98 32.23 -18.54
N LEU A 548 7.28 32.44 -19.66
CA LEU A 548 6.81 31.34 -20.50
C LEU A 548 7.99 30.46 -21.00
N PHE A 549 9.12 31.07 -21.36
CA PHE A 549 10.34 30.33 -21.74
C PHE A 549 11.00 29.58 -20.57
N TYR A 550 10.69 29.93 -19.31
CA TYR A 550 11.07 29.13 -18.14
C TYR A 550 10.08 27.97 -17.92
N VAL A 551 8.77 28.24 -17.99
CA VAL A 551 7.73 27.24 -17.69
C VAL A 551 7.68 26.14 -18.76
N LEU A 552 7.87 26.47 -20.04
CA LEU A 552 7.71 25.50 -21.12
C LEU A 552 8.67 24.28 -21.00
N PRO A 553 9.99 24.44 -20.77
CA PRO A 553 10.87 23.30 -20.52
C PRO A 553 10.57 22.54 -19.22
N MET A 554 9.86 23.15 -18.27
CA MET A 554 9.44 22.49 -17.03
C MET A 554 8.22 21.58 -17.22
N VAL A 555 7.41 21.78 -18.26
CA VAL A 555 6.15 21.06 -18.48
C VAL A 555 6.28 19.54 -18.37
N PRO A 556 7.31 18.87 -18.95
CA PRO A 556 7.44 17.41 -18.82
C PRO A 556 7.62 16.95 -17.37
N TYR A 557 8.43 17.65 -16.58
CA TYR A 557 8.61 17.37 -15.15
C TYR A 557 7.35 17.69 -14.36
N LEU A 558 6.69 18.82 -14.65
CA LEU A 558 5.46 19.21 -13.95
C LEU A 558 4.33 18.20 -14.18
N ALA A 559 4.14 17.74 -15.43
CA ALA A 559 3.14 16.73 -15.75
C ALA A 559 3.41 15.42 -14.98
N TYR A 560 4.67 14.99 -14.93
CA TYR A 560 5.06 13.82 -14.15
C TYR A 560 4.88 14.01 -12.64
N SER A 561 5.18 15.20 -12.13
CA SER A 561 5.02 15.51 -10.70
C SER A 561 3.53 15.54 -10.29
N VAL A 562 2.65 16.01 -11.18
CA VAL A 562 1.19 15.93 -10.99
C VAL A 562 0.71 14.48 -11.05
N TYR A 563 1.27 13.67 -11.94
CA TYR A 563 0.97 12.23 -12.03
C TYR A 563 1.36 11.48 -10.75
N PHE A 564 2.63 11.52 -10.40
CA PHE A 564 3.17 10.86 -9.20
C PHE A 564 2.55 11.42 -7.91
N GLY A 565 2.44 12.74 -7.80
CA GLY A 565 1.87 13.40 -6.63
C GLY A 565 0.37 13.17 -6.48
N GLY A 566 -0.38 13.17 -7.58
CA GLY A 566 -1.80 12.83 -7.60
C GLY A 566 -2.05 11.38 -7.21
N PHE A 567 -1.23 10.45 -7.73
CA PHE A 567 -1.23 9.04 -7.32
C PHE A 567 -1.01 8.90 -5.82
N LEU A 568 0.06 9.49 -5.29
CA LEU A 568 0.42 9.40 -3.87
C LEU A 568 -0.69 9.97 -2.98
N ALA A 569 -1.22 11.14 -3.31
CA ALA A 569 -2.28 11.77 -2.52
C ALA A 569 -3.58 10.95 -2.54
N GLN A 570 -3.97 10.40 -3.70
CA GLN A 570 -5.15 9.54 -3.80
C GLN A 570 -4.97 8.25 -2.99
N PHE A 571 -3.82 7.58 -3.13
CA PHE A 571 -3.49 6.38 -2.38
C PHE A 571 -3.57 6.61 -0.86
N ILE A 572 -2.94 7.68 -0.36
CA ILE A 572 -2.97 8.00 1.08
C ILE A 572 -4.39 8.32 1.55
N ILE A 573 -5.16 9.09 0.78
CA ILE A 573 -6.56 9.41 1.10
C ILE A 573 -7.39 8.13 1.26
N GLU A 574 -7.28 7.18 0.33
CA GLU A 574 -8.00 5.90 0.38
C GLU A 574 -7.60 5.07 1.61
N LYS A 575 -6.28 4.96 1.88
CA LYS A 575 -5.76 4.17 3.00
C LYS A 575 -6.01 4.79 4.38
N THR A 576 -6.39 6.07 4.47
CA THR A 576 -6.75 6.68 5.75
C THR A 576 -7.93 6.02 6.45
N GLY A 577 -8.81 5.34 5.70
CA GLY A 577 -9.92 4.56 6.25
C GLY A 577 -9.51 3.29 7.02
N MET A 578 -8.22 2.94 7.01
CA MET A 578 -7.65 1.74 7.64
C MET A 578 -6.51 2.07 8.62
N MET A 579 -6.36 3.33 9.05
CA MET A 579 -5.27 3.71 9.97
C MET A 579 -5.47 3.21 11.41
N GLY A 580 -6.66 2.69 11.73
CA GLY A 580 -7.03 2.27 13.07
C GLY A 580 -7.57 3.41 13.94
N SER A 581 -8.20 3.04 15.06
CA SER A 581 -8.76 3.99 16.02
C SER A 581 -7.72 4.42 17.04
N ILE A 582 -6.81 5.32 16.68
CA ILE A 582 -5.76 5.81 17.61
C ILE A 582 -6.41 6.58 18.80
N PRO A 583 -5.90 6.46 20.04
CA PRO A 583 -6.43 7.19 21.19
C PRO A 583 -6.37 8.73 21.03
N PRO A 584 -7.38 9.48 21.52
CA PRO A 584 -7.42 10.94 21.51
C PRO A 584 -6.51 11.52 22.62
N PRO A 585 -6.17 12.81 22.52
CA PRO A 585 -6.60 13.74 21.47
C PRO A 585 -5.98 13.45 20.10
N TYR A 586 -4.87 12.72 20.04
CA TYR A 586 -4.03 12.59 18.85
C TYR A 586 -4.71 11.89 17.65
N GLY A 587 -5.37 10.75 17.87
CA GLY A 587 -5.98 9.97 16.78
C GLY A 587 -7.05 10.70 15.96
N TYR A 588 -7.68 11.72 16.55
CA TYR A 588 -8.67 12.56 15.88
C TYR A 588 -8.04 13.47 14.80
N PHE A 589 -6.78 13.90 14.98
CA PHE A 589 -6.11 14.83 14.08
C PHE A 589 -5.24 14.14 13.03
N ILE A 590 -4.77 12.92 13.30
CA ILE A 590 -3.74 12.24 12.50
C ILE A 590 -4.10 12.11 11.02
N PRO A 591 -5.29 11.61 10.61
CA PRO A 591 -5.60 11.45 9.18
C PRO A 591 -5.55 12.77 8.41
N ASP A 592 -6.08 13.83 9.02
CA ASP A 592 -6.06 15.18 8.47
C ASP A 592 -4.65 15.76 8.38
N ILE A 593 -3.80 15.54 9.39
CA ILE A 593 -2.40 15.93 9.38
C ILE A 593 -1.65 15.20 8.25
N VAL A 594 -1.85 13.90 8.10
CA VAL A 594 -1.17 13.07 7.09
C VAL A 594 -1.56 13.51 5.67
N VAL A 595 -2.84 13.72 5.40
CA VAL A 595 -3.31 14.19 4.09
C VAL A 595 -2.86 15.63 3.83
N ALA A 596 -2.92 16.53 4.82
CA ALA A 596 -2.42 17.89 4.69
C ALA A 596 -0.92 17.95 4.41
N ALA A 597 -0.12 17.13 5.11
CA ALA A 597 1.31 17.00 4.88
C ALA A 597 1.61 16.48 3.47
N THR A 598 0.89 15.44 3.03
CA THR A 598 1.02 14.84 1.70
C THR A 598 0.73 15.88 0.62
N ILE A 599 -0.38 16.63 0.72
CA ILE A 599 -0.70 17.71 -0.22
C ILE A 599 0.35 18.82 -0.17
N GLY A 600 0.92 19.12 1.01
CA GLY A 600 2.02 20.08 1.15
C GLY A 600 3.30 19.66 0.42
N VAL A 601 3.68 18.38 0.53
CA VAL A 601 4.82 17.79 -0.19
C VAL A 601 4.58 17.81 -1.69
N VAL A 602 3.40 17.36 -2.15
CA VAL A 602 3.02 17.34 -3.57
C VAL A 602 3.02 18.75 -4.16
N THR A 603 2.45 19.73 -3.43
CA THR A 603 2.45 21.15 -3.84
C THR A 603 3.88 21.69 -3.95
N SER A 604 4.76 21.32 -3.02
CA SER A 604 6.17 21.73 -3.06
C SER A 604 6.92 21.15 -4.25
N LEU A 605 6.70 19.88 -4.59
CA LEU A 605 7.29 19.23 -5.77
C LEU A 605 6.79 19.84 -7.08
N CYS A 606 5.49 20.15 -7.15
CA CYS A 606 4.87 20.72 -8.35
C CYS A 606 5.23 22.19 -8.55
N ILE A 607 5.16 23.03 -7.51
CA ILE A 607 5.23 24.49 -7.64
C ILE A 607 6.59 25.03 -7.22
N GLY A 608 7.29 24.36 -6.30
CA GLY A 608 8.60 24.78 -5.77
C GLY A 608 9.60 25.16 -6.86
N PRO A 609 9.84 24.33 -7.88
CA PRO A 609 10.76 24.63 -8.99
C PRO A 609 10.39 25.89 -9.81
N LEU A 610 9.15 26.35 -9.74
CA LEU A 610 8.68 27.57 -10.43
C LEU A 610 8.87 28.85 -9.58
N ILE A 611 8.94 28.72 -8.25
CA ILE A 611 9.02 29.85 -7.31
C ILE A 611 10.19 30.80 -7.56
N PRO A 612 11.41 30.36 -7.92
CA PRO A 612 12.52 31.29 -8.15
C PRO A 612 12.21 32.39 -9.17
N VAL A 613 11.49 32.04 -10.23
CA VAL A 613 11.16 32.94 -11.35
C VAL A 613 9.73 33.50 -11.23
N CYS A 614 8.74 32.65 -10.96
CA CYS A 614 7.33 33.05 -10.89
C CYS A 614 6.98 33.73 -9.56
N GLY A 615 7.76 33.49 -8.50
CA GLY A 615 7.44 33.92 -7.13
C GLY A 615 7.32 35.43 -6.97
N HIS A 616 8.02 36.24 -7.78
CA HIS A 616 7.85 37.71 -7.74
C HIS A 616 6.40 38.15 -7.99
N TRP A 617 5.74 37.49 -8.94
CA TRP A 617 4.36 37.78 -9.30
C TRP A 617 3.38 37.11 -8.35
N LEU A 618 3.65 35.87 -7.93
CA LEU A 618 2.77 35.09 -7.08
C LEU A 618 2.76 35.54 -5.60
N ALA A 619 3.86 36.11 -5.10
CA ALA A 619 3.99 36.58 -3.72
C ALA A 619 3.41 38.00 -3.49
N ARG A 620 2.53 38.49 -4.37
CA ARG A 620 1.87 39.79 -4.20
C ARG A 620 0.80 39.69 -3.12
N SER A 621 0.62 40.75 -2.32
CA SER A 621 -0.36 40.78 -1.22
C SER A 621 -1.80 40.51 -1.69
N SER A 622 -2.15 40.99 -2.87
CA SER A 622 -3.46 40.76 -3.51
C SER A 622 -3.73 39.27 -3.79
N ILE A 623 -2.72 38.52 -4.26
CA ILE A 623 -2.81 37.08 -4.49
C ILE A 623 -2.86 36.31 -3.18
N LEU A 624 -2.05 36.68 -2.18
CA LEU A 624 -2.11 36.03 -0.86
C LEU A 624 -3.47 36.21 -0.19
N GLN A 625 -4.06 37.41 -0.30
CA GLN A 625 -5.42 37.68 0.18
C GLN A 625 -6.46 36.82 -0.56
N PHE A 626 -6.32 36.67 -1.87
CA PHE A 626 -7.18 35.79 -2.66
C PHE A 626 -7.06 34.31 -2.23
N LEU A 627 -5.84 33.81 -2.02
CA LEU A 627 -5.62 32.45 -1.50
C LEU A 627 -6.21 32.28 -0.10
N LEU A 628 -6.05 33.25 0.79
CA LEU A 628 -6.67 33.26 2.12
C LEU A 628 -8.21 33.20 2.04
N GLN A 629 -8.83 33.90 1.09
CA GLN A 629 -10.27 33.80 0.85
C GLN A 629 -10.67 32.40 0.38
N ILE A 630 -9.89 31.77 -0.52
CA ILE A 630 -10.12 30.37 -0.93
C ILE A 630 -10.03 29.43 0.27
N ILE A 631 -9.08 29.63 1.20
CA ILE A 631 -8.97 28.80 2.41
C ILE A 631 -10.25 28.90 3.25
N VAL A 632 -10.78 30.10 3.46
CA VAL A 632 -12.03 30.31 4.21
C VAL A 632 -13.22 29.68 3.49
N VAL A 633 -13.32 29.83 2.17
CA VAL A 633 -14.36 29.19 1.37
C VAL A 633 -14.23 27.67 1.42
N GLY A 634 -13.02 27.14 1.30
CA GLY A 634 -12.74 25.70 1.38
C GLY A 634 -13.16 25.11 2.72
N LEU A 635 -12.89 25.82 3.83
CA LEU A 635 -13.38 25.44 5.15
C LEU A 635 -14.91 25.44 5.23
N ALA A 636 -15.54 26.50 4.74
CA ALA A 636 -16.99 26.65 4.77
C ALA A 636 -17.67 25.55 3.95
N VAL A 637 -17.19 25.30 2.72
CA VAL A 637 -17.70 24.26 1.83
C VAL A 637 -17.46 22.88 2.44
N SER A 638 -16.24 22.57 2.88
CA SER A 638 -15.91 21.25 3.43
C SER A 638 -16.73 20.91 4.67
N SER A 639 -17.12 21.88 5.49
CA SER A 639 -17.93 21.63 6.69
C SER A 639 -19.37 21.18 6.41
N GLN A 640 -19.83 21.28 5.15
CA GLN A 640 -21.17 20.84 4.73
C GLN A 640 -21.21 19.37 4.26
N PHE A 641 -20.05 18.75 4.03
CA PHE A 641 -19.99 17.39 3.47
C PHE A 641 -19.92 16.34 4.57
N PHE A 642 -20.71 15.28 4.41
CA PHE A 642 -20.59 14.11 5.26
C PHE A 642 -19.34 13.31 4.85
N PRO A 643 -18.49 12.83 5.79
CA PRO A 643 -17.23 12.16 5.45
C PRO A 643 -17.37 10.89 4.61
N TYR A 644 -18.46 10.13 4.76
CA TYR A 644 -18.60 8.76 4.23
C TYR A 644 -19.67 8.63 3.16
N SER A 645 -19.58 7.58 2.35
CA SER A 645 -20.59 7.19 1.35
C SER A 645 -20.46 5.70 1.03
N MET A 646 -21.35 5.13 0.22
CA MET A 646 -21.16 3.76 -0.31
C MET A 646 -19.90 3.61 -1.19
N ALA A 647 -19.33 4.71 -1.71
CA ALA A 647 -18.08 4.69 -2.47
C ALA A 647 -16.84 4.89 -1.60
N ALA A 648 -17.02 5.26 -0.33
CA ALA A 648 -15.97 5.46 0.67
C ALA A 648 -16.56 5.17 2.06
N PRO A 649 -16.79 3.88 2.37
CA PRO A 649 -17.56 3.48 3.54
C PRO A 649 -16.78 3.70 4.83
N LYS A 650 -17.52 4.00 5.90
CA LYS A 650 -16.99 3.89 7.26
C LYS A 650 -16.86 2.42 7.61
N ARG A 651 -15.74 2.01 8.19
CA ARG A 651 -15.48 0.61 8.51
C ARG A 651 -15.69 0.32 9.99
N VAL A 652 -16.46 -0.73 10.27
CA VAL A 652 -16.80 -1.20 11.61
C VAL A 652 -16.52 -2.69 11.71
N VAL A 653 -15.94 -3.12 12.82
CA VAL A 653 -15.78 -4.53 13.15
C VAL A 653 -16.72 -4.86 14.31
N LEU A 654 -17.56 -5.86 14.10
CA LEU A 654 -18.54 -6.36 15.06
C LEU A 654 -18.19 -7.81 15.44
N GLN A 655 -17.80 -8.01 16.70
CA GLN A 655 -17.51 -9.34 17.23
C GLN A 655 -18.60 -9.76 18.21
N GLN A 656 -19.19 -10.95 18.04
CA GLN A 656 -19.96 -11.60 19.11
C GLN A 656 -19.01 -12.47 19.92
N THR A 657 -18.69 -12.05 21.14
CA THR A 657 -17.79 -12.77 22.05
C THR A 657 -18.57 -13.75 22.91
N TYR A 658 -18.11 -15.00 22.97
CA TYR A 658 -18.53 -16.02 23.92
C TYR A 658 -17.36 -16.39 24.82
N ARG A 659 -17.49 -16.21 26.14
CA ARG A 659 -16.49 -16.68 27.10
C ARG A 659 -16.91 -18.01 27.68
N THR A 660 -16.03 -19.00 27.62
CA THR A 660 -16.36 -20.37 27.97
C THR A 660 -15.39 -20.94 29.01
N SER A 661 -15.87 -21.90 29.80
CA SER A 661 -15.09 -22.64 30.78
C SER A 661 -15.26 -24.14 30.56
N GLY A 662 -14.60 -24.65 29.53
CA GLY A 662 -14.74 -26.04 29.07
C GLY A 662 -15.84 -26.21 28.01
N PRO A 663 -16.14 -27.46 27.61
CA PRO A 663 -16.92 -27.75 26.41
C PRO A 663 -18.39 -27.32 26.49
N ASN A 664 -19.00 -27.31 27.67
CA ASN A 664 -20.46 -27.15 27.81
C ASN A 664 -20.87 -26.00 28.72
N ARG A 665 -19.95 -25.08 29.05
CA ARG A 665 -20.20 -24.00 30.01
C ARG A 665 -19.89 -22.63 29.41
N LEU A 666 -20.95 -21.86 29.19
CA LEU A 666 -20.89 -20.45 28.80
C LEU A 666 -20.89 -19.57 30.05
N GLU A 667 -19.91 -18.68 30.19
CA GLU A 667 -19.79 -17.73 31.30
C GLU A 667 -20.39 -16.37 30.95
N ASP A 668 -20.14 -15.88 29.73
CA ASP A 668 -20.52 -14.53 29.29
C ASP A 668 -20.72 -14.49 27.78
N SER A 669 -21.67 -13.66 27.31
CA SER A 669 -21.88 -13.39 25.90
C SER A 669 -22.11 -11.89 25.68
N SER A 670 -21.40 -11.32 24.71
CA SER A 670 -21.42 -9.88 24.46
C SER A 670 -21.21 -9.52 22.99
N TYR A 671 -21.75 -8.39 22.58
CA TYR A 671 -21.38 -7.73 21.33
C TYR A 671 -20.27 -6.72 21.58
N GLU A 672 -19.21 -6.80 20.80
CA GLU A 672 -18.09 -5.87 20.84
C GLU A 672 -17.97 -5.17 19.50
N LEU A 673 -17.94 -3.83 19.52
CA LEU A 673 -17.83 -3.02 18.32
C LEU A 673 -16.54 -2.21 18.36
N SER A 674 -15.88 -2.12 17.21
CA SER A 674 -14.73 -1.24 16.99
C SER A 674 -14.80 -0.53 15.64
N VAL A 675 -14.07 0.57 15.51
CA VAL A 675 -13.90 1.31 14.25
C VAL A 675 -12.43 1.32 13.86
N VAL A 676 -12.15 1.37 12.56
CA VAL A 676 -10.76 1.36 12.02
C VAL A 676 -10.34 2.70 11.43
N ASP A 677 -11.05 3.77 11.77
CA ASP A 677 -10.74 5.15 11.37
C ASP A 677 -10.87 6.13 12.57
N SER A 678 -10.60 7.42 12.33
CA SER A 678 -10.56 8.46 13.38
C SER A 678 -11.93 8.88 13.93
N ASN A 679 -13.03 8.70 13.19
CA ASN A 679 -14.35 9.07 13.69
C ASN A 679 -14.87 7.95 14.62
N SER A 680 -15.03 8.27 15.91
CA SER A 680 -15.38 7.31 16.97
C SER A 680 -16.73 6.59 16.82
N LEU A 681 -16.96 5.55 17.61
CA LEU A 681 -18.28 4.92 17.76
C LEU A 681 -19.39 5.90 18.20
N ARG A 682 -19.04 6.97 18.92
CA ARG A 682 -20.01 8.04 19.25
C ARG A 682 -20.50 8.79 18.01
N PHE A 683 -19.61 9.02 17.05
CA PHE A 683 -20.02 9.57 15.75
C PHE A 683 -20.97 8.60 15.04
N LEU A 684 -20.61 7.33 15.00
CA LEU A 684 -21.43 6.29 14.37
C LEU A 684 -22.84 6.24 14.98
N PHE A 685 -22.98 6.10 16.30
CA PHE A 685 -24.29 6.03 16.96
C PHE A 685 -25.12 7.31 16.84
N LYS A 686 -24.47 8.48 16.76
CA LYS A 686 -25.18 9.74 16.48
C LYS A 686 -25.82 9.74 15.09
N HIS A 687 -25.19 9.09 14.11
CA HIS A 687 -25.62 9.07 12.71
C HIS A 687 -26.31 7.75 12.30
N ALA A 688 -26.37 6.75 13.19
CA ALA A 688 -27.06 5.47 13.04
C ALA A 688 -27.86 5.14 14.31
N PRO A 689 -28.97 5.86 14.59
CA PRO A 689 -29.71 5.75 15.84
C PRO A 689 -30.37 4.38 16.03
N ASP A 690 -30.71 3.67 14.96
CA ASP A 690 -31.33 2.35 15.04
C ASP A 690 -30.40 1.30 15.65
N VAL A 691 -29.11 1.33 15.29
CA VAL A 691 -28.06 0.50 15.90
C VAL A 691 -27.94 0.83 17.39
N ALA A 692 -27.92 2.12 17.73
CA ALA A 692 -27.82 2.58 19.11
C ALA A 692 -29.03 2.11 19.94
N ASN A 693 -30.23 2.19 19.39
CA ASN A 693 -31.47 1.74 20.03
C ASN A 693 -31.49 0.22 20.25
N GLU A 694 -31.06 -0.57 19.26
CA GLU A 694 -31.00 -2.04 19.39
C GLU A 694 -30.01 -2.47 20.48
N LEU A 695 -28.87 -1.78 20.59
CA LEU A 695 -27.89 -1.95 21.67
C LEU A 695 -28.33 -1.35 23.02
N GLN A 696 -29.57 -0.85 23.12
CA GLN A 696 -30.17 -0.21 24.31
C GLN A 696 -29.38 0.99 24.84
N THR A 697 -28.73 1.72 23.94
CA THR A 697 -27.92 2.89 24.26
C THR A 697 -28.73 4.18 24.13
N ALA A 698 -29.81 4.32 24.89
CA ALA A 698 -30.68 5.49 24.78
C ALA A 698 -30.04 6.77 25.38
N SER A 699 -29.83 7.76 24.52
CA SER A 699 -29.75 9.22 24.76
C SER A 699 -28.55 9.85 25.50
N HIS A 700 -27.79 9.14 26.34
CA HIS A 700 -26.59 9.71 26.99
C HIS A 700 -25.47 8.68 27.22
N LEU A 701 -24.80 8.23 26.15
CA LEU A 701 -23.52 7.52 26.31
C LEU A 701 -22.44 8.52 26.77
N THR A 702 -22.23 8.62 28.08
CA THR A 702 -20.97 9.12 28.62
C THR A 702 -19.99 7.97 28.61
N PHE A 703 -18.79 8.15 28.05
CA PHE A 703 -17.74 7.12 28.03
C PHE A 703 -17.37 6.62 29.44
N GLU A 704 -17.70 7.38 30.49
CA GLU A 704 -17.57 6.97 31.90
C GLU A 704 -18.54 5.85 32.32
N SER A 705 -19.65 5.63 31.60
CA SER A 705 -20.65 4.58 31.87
C SER A 705 -20.62 3.41 30.88
N ALA A 706 -19.85 3.52 29.78
CA ALA A 706 -19.75 2.49 28.77
C ALA A 706 -18.66 1.47 29.13
N HIS A 707 -18.97 0.18 29.04
CA HIS A 707 -17.97 -0.88 29.22
C HIS A 707 -16.95 -0.84 28.07
N LEU A 708 -15.79 -0.25 28.32
CA LEU A 708 -14.66 -0.29 27.40
C LEU A 708 -14.23 -1.75 27.21
N SER A 709 -14.14 -2.18 25.95
CA SER A 709 -13.50 -3.45 25.61
C SER A 709 -11.99 -3.24 25.48
N GLY A 710 -11.21 -4.04 26.21
CA GLY A 710 -9.76 -4.05 26.10
C GLY A 710 -9.28 -4.69 24.79
N GLN A 711 -8.07 -4.34 24.37
CA GLN A 711 -7.45 -4.86 23.15
C GLN A 711 -7.26 -6.39 23.20
N GLU A 712 -7.09 -6.95 24.40
CA GLU A 712 -6.99 -8.39 24.64
C GLU A 712 -8.24 -9.17 24.20
N ASN A 713 -9.41 -8.54 24.09
CA ASN A 713 -10.64 -9.18 23.63
C ASN A 713 -10.65 -9.40 22.10
N TRP A 714 -9.72 -8.76 21.39
CA TRP A 714 -9.54 -8.84 19.94
C TRP A 714 -8.39 -9.78 19.56
N LEU A 715 -8.02 -10.72 20.46
CA LEU A 715 -6.89 -11.65 20.28
C LEU A 715 -6.97 -12.43 18.95
N ALA A 716 -8.18 -12.81 18.51
CA ALA A 716 -8.38 -13.52 17.24
C ALA A 716 -7.84 -12.75 16.01
N LEU A 717 -7.83 -11.41 16.07
CA LEU A 717 -7.32 -10.53 15.02
C LEU A 717 -5.88 -10.07 15.28
N PHE A 718 -5.14 -10.66 16.23
CA PHE A 718 -3.74 -10.31 16.44
C PHE A 718 -2.88 -10.64 15.19
N PRO A 719 -2.00 -9.75 14.68
CA PRO A 719 -1.50 -8.55 15.33
C PRO A 719 -2.28 -7.28 15.04
N VAL A 720 -3.22 -7.29 14.08
CA VAL A 720 -3.98 -6.07 13.72
C VAL A 720 -4.93 -5.57 14.82
N SER A 721 -5.04 -6.32 15.92
CA SER A 721 -5.77 -5.92 17.12
C SER A 721 -5.32 -4.58 17.74
N PHE A 722 -4.10 -4.11 17.44
CA PHE A 722 -3.64 -2.77 17.85
C PHE A 722 -4.53 -1.64 17.29
N MET A 723 -5.21 -1.87 16.16
CA MET A 723 -6.13 -0.90 15.54
C MET A 723 -7.42 -0.69 16.35
N PHE A 724 -7.75 -1.59 17.28
CA PHE A 724 -9.02 -1.60 18.04
C PHE A 724 -8.84 -1.05 19.46
N SER A 725 -8.30 0.16 19.61
CA SER A 725 -8.01 0.73 20.93
C SER A 725 -9.23 1.35 21.64
N ARG A 726 -10.37 1.50 20.96
CA ARG A 726 -11.56 2.20 21.47
C ARG A 726 -12.85 1.42 21.26
N SER A 727 -12.77 0.14 21.55
CA SER A 727 -13.88 -0.79 21.39
C SER A 727 -14.89 -0.65 22.53
N LEU A 728 -16.17 -0.85 22.22
CA LEU A 728 -17.26 -0.84 23.21
C LEU A 728 -17.86 -2.23 23.32
N LYS A 729 -18.11 -2.67 24.55
CA LYS A 729 -18.75 -3.95 24.88
C LYS A 729 -20.21 -3.72 25.30
N PHE A 730 -21.10 -4.52 24.77
CA PHE A 730 -22.54 -4.51 25.05
C PHE A 730 -23.00 -5.93 25.44
N PRO A 731 -23.90 -6.07 26.42
CA PRO A 731 -24.44 -7.37 26.76
C PRO A 731 -25.23 -7.95 25.57
N ALA A 732 -25.00 -9.21 25.24
CA ALA A 732 -25.85 -9.90 24.27
C ALA A 732 -27.18 -10.27 24.94
N LYS A 733 -28.30 -10.15 24.21
CA LYS A 733 -29.58 -10.72 24.67
C LYS A 733 -29.41 -12.23 24.78
N GLU A 734 -29.89 -12.84 25.86
CA GLU A 734 -29.87 -14.30 26.02
C GLU A 734 -30.59 -14.95 24.83
N SER A 735 -29.83 -15.47 23.85
CA SER A 735 -30.40 -16.24 22.75
C SER A 735 -30.63 -17.68 23.21
N THR A 736 -31.77 -18.22 22.78
CA THR A 736 -32.31 -19.50 23.19
C THR A 736 -31.55 -20.63 22.47
N SER A 737 -31.03 -21.60 23.24
CA SER A 737 -30.49 -22.91 22.79
C SER A 737 -28.98 -23.03 22.50
N THR A 738 -28.12 -22.85 23.51
CA THR A 738 -26.76 -23.42 23.54
C THR A 738 -26.72 -24.86 24.10
N LYS A 739 -27.87 -25.50 24.33
CA LYS A 739 -27.94 -26.78 25.06
C LYS A 739 -27.19 -27.94 24.41
N ASP A 740 -27.05 -27.92 23.08
CA ASP A 740 -26.37 -28.98 22.30
C ASP A 740 -25.06 -28.51 21.63
N PHE A 741 -24.62 -27.28 21.91
CA PHE A 741 -23.40 -26.71 21.31
C PHE A 741 -22.17 -27.04 22.16
N HIS A 742 -21.17 -27.70 21.58
CA HIS A 742 -19.89 -27.97 22.23
C HIS A 742 -18.91 -26.84 21.88
N PHE A 743 -18.51 -26.06 22.88
CA PHE A 743 -17.55 -24.97 22.71
C PHE A 743 -16.13 -25.50 22.50
N PRO A 744 -15.25 -24.73 21.82
CA PRO A 744 -13.84 -25.06 21.76
C PRO A 744 -13.23 -25.25 23.15
N TYR A 745 -12.42 -26.29 23.30
CA TYR A 745 -11.80 -26.61 24.59
C TYR A 745 -10.43 -27.26 24.45
N LEU A 746 -9.60 -27.08 25.48
CA LEU A 746 -8.25 -27.61 25.57
C LEU A 746 -8.15 -28.62 26.71
N ILE A 747 -7.55 -29.79 26.45
CA ILE A 747 -7.34 -30.87 27.42
C ILE A 747 -5.90 -31.41 27.37
N ASP A 748 -5.48 -32.06 28.46
CA ASP A 748 -4.28 -32.89 28.48
C ASP A 748 -4.53 -34.17 27.65
N SER A 749 -3.74 -34.38 26.59
CA SER A 749 -3.86 -35.58 25.76
C SER A 749 -3.17 -36.79 26.38
N LYS A 750 -2.08 -36.57 27.12
CA LYS A 750 -1.26 -37.59 27.79
C LYS A 750 -0.64 -37.05 29.08
N PRO A 751 -0.23 -37.92 30.03
CA PRO A 751 0.45 -37.47 31.24
C PRO A 751 1.69 -36.62 30.94
N GLN A 752 1.91 -35.57 31.73
CA GLN A 752 3.08 -34.70 31.60
C GLN A 752 4.36 -35.51 31.82
N THR A 753 5.40 -35.24 31.04
CA THR A 753 6.72 -35.86 31.20
C THR A 753 7.69 -34.85 31.78
N ILE A 754 8.41 -35.22 32.84
CA ILE A 754 9.45 -34.39 33.46
C ILE A 754 10.80 -35.05 33.16
N SER A 755 11.73 -34.31 32.56
CA SER A 755 13.10 -34.77 32.32
C SER A 755 14.01 -34.49 33.51
N ASP A 756 15.17 -35.15 33.52
CA ASP A 756 16.16 -35.08 34.60
C ASP A 756 16.71 -33.66 34.84
N ASP A 757 16.66 -32.78 33.84
CA ASP A 757 17.04 -31.37 33.93
C ASP A 757 15.94 -30.47 34.54
N GLY A 758 14.81 -31.05 34.93
CA GLY A 758 13.67 -30.36 35.52
C GLY A 758 12.70 -29.72 34.52
N THR A 759 12.93 -29.86 33.20
CA THR A 759 11.96 -29.40 32.20
C THR A 759 10.74 -30.31 32.17
N ARG A 760 9.56 -29.71 32.04
CA ARG A 760 8.29 -30.45 31.95
C ARG A 760 7.66 -30.24 30.59
N ARG A 761 7.20 -31.32 29.96
CA ARG A 761 6.48 -31.29 28.69
C ARG A 761 5.01 -31.62 28.93
N VAL A 762 4.15 -30.70 28.50
CA VAL A 762 2.69 -30.80 28.56
C VAL A 762 2.19 -31.15 27.17
N TYR A 763 1.42 -32.23 27.05
CA TYR A 763 0.84 -32.68 25.78
C TYR A 763 -0.62 -32.26 25.74
N LEU A 764 -0.97 -31.44 24.77
CA LEU A 764 -2.26 -30.76 24.70
C LEU A 764 -3.02 -31.19 23.45
N GLU A 765 -4.34 -31.30 23.60
CA GLU A 765 -5.28 -31.49 22.51
C GLU A 765 -6.34 -30.39 22.56
N LEU A 766 -6.43 -29.60 21.50
CA LEU A 766 -7.43 -28.57 21.29
C LEU A 766 -8.50 -29.12 20.35
N SER A 767 -9.72 -29.19 20.85
CA SER A 767 -10.91 -29.47 20.05
C SER A 767 -11.63 -28.17 19.73
N LEU A 768 -12.04 -28.02 18.47
CA LEU A 768 -12.82 -26.86 18.00
C LEU A 768 -14.34 -27.05 18.21
N GLY A 769 -14.75 -28.19 18.76
CA GLY A 769 -16.14 -28.45 19.16
C GLY A 769 -17.11 -28.41 17.98
N SER A 770 -18.22 -27.69 18.15
CA SER A 770 -19.30 -27.54 17.16
C SER A 770 -19.12 -26.32 16.25
N VAL A 771 -17.93 -25.70 16.23
CA VAL A 771 -17.63 -24.56 15.35
C VAL A 771 -17.42 -25.04 13.91
N GLU A 772 -18.00 -24.36 12.94
CA GLU A 772 -18.05 -24.83 11.53
C GLU A 772 -17.13 -24.03 10.60
N GLU A 773 -17.27 -22.70 10.55
CA GLU A 773 -16.58 -21.84 9.57
C GLU A 773 -15.37 -21.14 10.21
N VAL A 774 -14.48 -21.93 10.82
CA VAL A 774 -13.30 -21.42 11.53
C VAL A 774 -12.34 -20.73 10.56
N TRP A 775 -12.14 -19.43 10.74
CA TRP A 775 -11.14 -18.68 9.98
C TRP A 775 -9.75 -18.83 10.59
N VAL A 776 -9.63 -18.66 11.91
CA VAL A 776 -8.37 -18.80 12.63
C VAL A 776 -8.59 -19.12 14.10
N THR A 777 -7.66 -19.84 14.70
CA THR A 777 -7.53 -19.99 16.15
C THR A 777 -6.22 -19.36 16.64
N VAL A 778 -6.27 -18.54 17.68
CA VAL A 778 -5.07 -17.89 18.23
C VAL A 778 -4.83 -18.37 19.65
N LEU A 779 -3.60 -18.83 19.90
CA LEU A 779 -3.09 -19.21 21.21
C LEU A 779 -2.15 -18.11 21.71
N ASN A 780 -2.42 -17.63 22.92
CA ASN A 780 -1.52 -16.73 23.63
C ASN A 780 -0.99 -17.41 24.90
N ILE A 781 0.29 -17.77 24.88
CA ILE A 781 0.92 -18.63 25.90
C ILE A 781 1.81 -17.80 26.81
N THR A 782 1.47 -17.73 28.09
CA THR A 782 2.23 -17.04 29.13
C THR A 782 2.83 -18.03 30.11
N GLY A 783 4.09 -17.85 30.47
CA GLY A 783 4.79 -18.65 31.48
C GLY A 783 6.21 -19.03 31.04
N PRO A 784 6.85 -20.00 31.72
CA PRO A 784 8.25 -20.38 31.52
C PRO A 784 8.47 -21.26 30.27
N LEU A 785 7.83 -20.91 29.14
CA LEU A 785 7.92 -21.67 27.89
C LEU A 785 9.36 -21.66 27.35
N SER A 786 9.90 -22.85 27.09
CA SER A 786 11.24 -23.05 26.56
C SER A 786 11.29 -23.71 25.20
N ASN A 787 10.25 -24.47 24.84
CA ASN A 787 10.10 -25.10 23.55
C ASN A 787 8.64 -25.46 23.26
N TRP A 788 8.30 -25.81 22.02
CA TRP A 788 6.98 -26.28 21.59
C TRP A 788 7.08 -27.13 20.33
N SER A 789 5.97 -27.74 19.91
CA SER A 789 5.92 -28.56 18.69
C SER A 789 5.68 -27.79 17.39
N PHE A 790 5.67 -26.46 17.43
CA PHE A 790 5.41 -25.60 16.26
C PHE A 790 6.72 -25.01 15.72
N ALA A 791 6.69 -24.55 14.48
CA ALA A 791 7.75 -23.78 13.83
C ALA A 791 9.13 -24.42 14.01
N ASP A 792 9.26 -25.69 13.63
CA ASP A 792 10.49 -26.49 13.76
C ASP A 792 11.08 -26.54 15.18
N ASN A 793 10.21 -26.54 16.19
CA ASN A 793 10.57 -26.50 17.60
C ASN A 793 11.43 -25.27 17.95
N LYS A 794 11.11 -24.13 17.32
CA LYS A 794 11.77 -22.86 17.57
C LYS A 794 10.77 -21.87 18.14
N LEU A 795 11.08 -21.33 19.31
CA LEU A 795 10.30 -20.24 19.88
C LEU A 795 10.61 -18.92 19.18
N SER A 796 9.55 -18.20 18.83
CA SER A 796 9.61 -16.82 18.38
C SER A 796 9.97 -15.88 19.54
N ALA A 797 10.25 -14.61 19.25
CA ALA A 797 10.45 -13.64 20.33
C ALA A 797 9.14 -13.45 21.13
N PRO A 798 9.20 -13.30 22.45
CA PRO A 798 7.99 -13.11 23.24
C PRO A 798 7.41 -11.70 23.04
N GLU A 799 6.09 -11.63 22.94
CA GLU A 799 5.29 -10.43 22.77
C GLU A 799 4.73 -9.92 24.10
N LYS A 800 4.58 -8.59 24.23
CA LYS A 800 3.96 -7.96 25.40
C LYS A 800 2.65 -7.29 25.00
N LEU A 801 1.54 -8.01 25.16
CA LEU A 801 0.22 -7.51 24.81
C LEU A 801 -0.28 -6.52 25.87
N ALA A 802 -0.49 -5.25 25.49
CA ALA A 802 -1.03 -4.18 26.35
C ALA A 802 -0.38 -4.00 27.74
N GLY A 803 0.93 -4.28 27.87
CA GLY A 803 1.66 -4.20 29.15
C GLY A 803 1.49 -5.43 30.06
N GLY A 804 0.84 -6.48 29.57
CA GLY A 804 0.80 -7.81 30.19
C GLY A 804 2.16 -8.51 30.22
N PRO A 805 2.24 -9.70 30.85
CA PRO A 805 3.47 -10.48 30.88
C PRO A 805 3.92 -10.86 29.47
N PRO A 806 5.24 -11.08 29.25
CA PRO A 806 5.73 -11.64 28.00
C PRO A 806 5.04 -12.96 27.68
N SER A 807 4.65 -13.13 26.43
CA SER A 807 3.83 -14.25 25.96
C SER A 807 4.20 -14.66 24.53
N TYR A 808 3.92 -15.91 24.15
CA TYR A 808 4.21 -16.44 22.83
C TYR A 808 2.90 -16.65 22.07
N ILE A 809 2.83 -16.13 20.85
CA ILE A 809 1.60 -16.14 20.06
C ILE A 809 1.74 -17.16 18.93
N CYS A 810 0.77 -18.06 18.84
CA CYS A 810 0.64 -19.03 17.77
C CYS A 810 -0.74 -18.90 17.10
N ARG A 811 -0.77 -18.74 15.77
CA ARG A 811 -1.99 -18.74 14.96
C ARG A 811 -2.12 -20.12 14.30
N LEU A 812 -3.23 -20.78 14.56
CA LEU A 812 -3.59 -22.06 13.98
C LEU A 812 -4.67 -21.87 12.91
N SER A 813 -4.45 -22.47 11.74
CA SER A 813 -5.35 -22.40 10.60
C SER A 813 -5.64 -23.77 10.03
N GLY A 814 -6.91 -24.08 9.79
CA GLY A 814 -7.33 -25.37 9.25
C GLY A 814 -8.75 -25.74 9.69
N ALA A 815 -9.28 -26.80 9.07
CA ALA A 815 -10.64 -27.26 9.30
C ALA A 815 -10.90 -27.71 10.76
N SER A 816 -12.17 -27.62 11.17
CA SER A 816 -12.64 -27.90 12.53
C SER A 816 -12.95 -29.37 12.83
N ASP A 817 -12.93 -30.22 11.80
CA ASP A 817 -13.24 -31.65 11.86
C ASP A 817 -12.15 -32.49 12.56
N GLU A 818 -10.94 -31.97 12.65
CA GLU A 818 -9.82 -32.60 13.33
C GLU A 818 -9.44 -31.84 14.61
N ASN A 819 -8.95 -32.56 15.63
CA ASN A 819 -8.37 -31.92 16.81
C ASN A 819 -6.91 -31.50 16.53
N TRP A 820 -6.46 -30.43 17.18
CA TRP A 820 -5.06 -30.01 17.15
C TRP A 820 -4.31 -30.67 18.29
N THR A 821 -3.30 -31.48 17.98
CA THR A 821 -2.42 -32.08 18.99
C THR A 821 -1.05 -31.43 18.97
N PHE A 822 -0.59 -30.92 20.10
CA PHE A 822 0.71 -30.26 20.21
C PHE A 822 1.31 -30.45 21.60
N TRP A 823 2.58 -30.09 21.76
CA TRP A 823 3.22 -30.10 23.08
C TRP A 823 3.92 -28.78 23.38
N LEU A 824 3.95 -28.42 24.66
CA LEU A 824 4.64 -27.26 25.20
C LEU A 824 5.65 -27.73 26.23
N GLU A 825 6.87 -27.19 26.18
CA GLU A 825 7.93 -27.49 27.12
C GLU A 825 8.19 -26.27 28.01
N ALA A 826 8.20 -26.48 29.32
CA ALA A 826 8.42 -25.47 30.33
C ALA A 826 9.68 -25.76 31.14
N LYS A 827 10.48 -24.71 31.38
CA LYS A 827 11.75 -24.78 32.15
C LYS A 827 11.57 -24.85 33.66
N SER A 828 10.37 -24.68 34.17
CA SER A 828 10.09 -24.69 35.61
C SER A 828 8.72 -25.27 35.92
N GLN A 829 8.45 -25.46 37.21
CA GLN A 829 7.15 -25.86 37.76
C GLN A 829 6.13 -24.71 37.79
N GLU A 830 6.49 -23.51 37.33
CA GLU A 830 5.53 -22.41 37.21
C GLU A 830 4.46 -22.74 36.17
N LYS A 831 3.26 -22.22 36.42
CA LYS A 831 2.06 -22.52 35.63
C LYS A 831 2.16 -21.93 34.22
N LEU A 832 1.76 -22.72 33.22
CA LEU A 832 1.54 -22.24 31.87
C LEU A 832 0.09 -21.77 31.74
N ARG A 833 -0.11 -20.50 31.40
CA ARG A 833 -1.44 -19.95 31.08
C ARG A 833 -1.58 -19.89 29.56
N ILE A 834 -2.68 -20.41 29.05
CA ILE A 834 -3.00 -20.42 27.62
C ILE A 834 -4.36 -19.73 27.44
N ASP A 835 -4.35 -18.54 26.85
CA ASP A 835 -5.56 -17.88 26.39
C ASP A 835 -5.82 -18.28 24.93
N ILE A 836 -7.04 -18.74 24.64
CA ILE A 836 -7.46 -19.22 23.32
C ILE A 836 -8.55 -18.31 22.78
N ALA A 837 -8.44 -17.91 21.51
CA ALA A 837 -9.49 -17.24 20.77
C ALA A 837 -9.73 -17.95 19.44
N VAL A 838 -10.93 -18.49 19.23
CA VAL A 838 -11.37 -19.12 17.97
C VAL A 838 -12.32 -18.17 17.25
N LEU A 839 -11.98 -17.79 16.01
CA LEU A 839 -12.84 -16.95 15.17
C LEU A 839 -13.69 -17.83 14.24
N ASP A 840 -14.99 -17.75 14.43
CA ASP A 840 -15.99 -18.40 13.59
C ASP A 840 -16.73 -17.36 12.74
N GLN A 841 -16.83 -17.63 11.45
CA GLN A 841 -17.49 -16.74 10.50
C GLN A 841 -19.01 -16.90 10.53
N LYS A 842 -19.50 -18.02 11.06
CA LYS A 842 -20.93 -18.30 11.15
C LYS A 842 -21.62 -17.31 12.09
N LEU A 843 -22.49 -16.47 11.51
CA LEU A 843 -23.24 -15.47 12.25
C LEU A 843 -24.58 -16.02 12.77
N THR A 844 -24.89 -15.70 14.02
CA THR A 844 -26.22 -15.90 14.61
C THR A 844 -27.27 -14.99 13.93
N ASN A 845 -28.55 -15.35 14.05
CA ASN A 845 -29.64 -14.55 13.48
C ASN A 845 -29.70 -13.15 14.12
N GLU A 846 -29.35 -13.06 15.40
CA GLU A 846 -29.27 -11.83 16.17
C GLU A 846 -28.16 -10.91 15.64
N VAL A 847 -26.97 -11.44 15.36
CA VAL A 847 -25.87 -10.66 14.76
C VAL A 847 -26.22 -10.25 13.34
N LYS A 848 -26.84 -11.12 12.53
CA LYS A 848 -27.32 -10.76 11.18
C LYS A 848 -28.32 -9.61 11.25
N ARG A 849 -29.27 -9.66 12.19
CA ARG A 849 -30.22 -8.57 12.44
C ARG A 849 -29.50 -7.29 12.85
N LEU A 850 -28.57 -7.35 13.81
CA LEU A 850 -27.81 -6.17 14.24
C LEU A 850 -27.00 -5.56 13.08
N LYS A 851 -26.33 -6.39 12.28
CA LYS A 851 -25.59 -5.98 11.08
C LYS A 851 -26.52 -5.26 10.07
N SER A 852 -27.75 -5.73 9.89
CA SER A 852 -28.71 -5.12 8.95
C SER A 852 -29.23 -3.75 9.37
N LEU A 853 -29.01 -3.33 10.62
CA LEU A 853 -29.42 -1.99 11.11
C LEU A 853 -28.42 -0.90 10.77
N PHE A 854 -27.21 -1.25 10.33
CA PHE A 854 -26.22 -0.27 9.91
C PHE A 854 -26.61 0.36 8.57
N PRO A 855 -26.43 1.68 8.41
CA PRO A 855 -26.74 2.34 7.16
C PRO A 855 -25.70 1.99 6.08
N ASP A 856 -26.09 2.07 4.81
CA ASP A 856 -25.26 1.63 3.67
C ASP A 856 -23.91 2.36 3.53
N TRP A 857 -23.72 3.53 4.14
CA TRP A 857 -22.41 4.19 4.16
C TRP A 857 -21.43 3.57 5.17
N VAL A 858 -21.85 2.53 5.90
CA VAL A 858 -21.04 1.76 6.85
C VAL A 858 -20.84 0.34 6.31
N ASP A 859 -19.59 -0.08 6.23
CA ASP A 859 -19.23 -1.49 6.05
C ASP A 859 -19.01 -2.15 7.41
N VAL A 860 -19.59 -3.34 7.59
CA VAL A 860 -19.53 -4.10 8.85
C VAL A 860 -18.96 -5.48 8.59
N ILE A 861 -17.72 -5.69 9.02
CA ILE A 861 -17.13 -7.01 9.16
C ILE A 861 -17.66 -7.60 10.46
N ALA A 862 -18.31 -8.75 10.40
CA ALA A 862 -18.92 -9.39 11.57
C ALA A 862 -18.47 -10.84 11.68
N TYR A 863 -18.25 -11.30 12.91
CA TYR A 863 -17.87 -12.69 13.22
C TYR A 863 -18.16 -13.02 14.69
N SER A 864 -18.08 -14.31 15.03
CA SER A 864 -18.17 -14.81 16.41
C SER A 864 -16.78 -15.18 16.93
N SER A 865 -16.49 -14.89 18.19
CA SER A 865 -15.24 -15.26 18.86
C SER A 865 -15.52 -16.11 20.10
N PHE A 866 -14.93 -17.29 20.18
CA PHE A 866 -14.98 -18.15 21.36
C PHE A 866 -13.66 -18.01 22.13
N MET A 867 -13.76 -17.49 23.35
CA MET A 867 -12.60 -17.16 24.18
C MET A 867 -12.59 -17.99 25.47
N SER A 868 -11.42 -18.53 25.80
CA SER A 868 -11.22 -19.35 27.01
C SER A 868 -9.80 -19.21 27.55
N THR A 869 -9.62 -19.50 28.83
CA THR A 869 -8.32 -19.47 29.50
C THR A 869 -8.09 -20.77 30.25
N TYR A 870 -6.94 -21.40 30.01
CA TYR A 870 -6.52 -22.64 30.65
C TYR A 870 -5.20 -22.44 31.41
N ILE A 871 -5.01 -23.23 32.46
CA ILE A 871 -3.81 -23.18 33.31
C ILE A 871 -3.29 -24.62 33.53
N PHE A 872 -2.03 -24.87 33.17
CA PHE A 872 -1.37 -26.18 33.24
C PHE A 872 -0.10 -26.18 34.09
#